data_AF-A0A374AEN3-F1
#
_entry.id   AF-A0A374AEN3-F1
#
_cell.length_a   1.000
_cell.length_b   1.000
_cell.length_c   1.000
_cell.angle_alpha   90.00
_cell.angle_beta   90.00
_cell.angle_gamma   90.00
#
_symmetry.space_group_name_H-M   'P 1'
#
loop_
_entity.id
_entity.type
_entity.pdbx_description
1 polymer ?
#
loop_
_entity_poly.entity_id
_entity_poly.type
_entity_poly.pdbx_seq_one_letter_code
_entity_poly.pdbx_strand_id
1 'polypeptide(L)'
;MMGCSEETITYTNPVPGDEPSGIAAELGISSKNTWFAAEDERNASIGFKSLGGEVVVDIQTNTTWKYDAVNAGWLTIEKDDVADQLVLNCEGNKVEEQQQATITITAGDKTATISATQNAYGTLEIAASKNNFQIPAVGELTAEFEVQSTDEDWIFETKDCPWLLLEQQGDKVTMTLDPNEEIEDRETTFVLIAGEGGGNPVSETIRVTQDRAVYVNVSLKTIPLSPTPTESDKKELGIRSNYDWEYTLSENSDWLSATKTEQGLTITAETNSSGSSRTATITVSAGDGKQNQTEQVVTVSQTGLDLDAFILGIDITSSSLKTYLPFDKAIDATIDWGDGSIEENVTSAYPSHTYTDPGYYIVSVKGSVTSLNSYDIPDYGLGNQFKEVYNWGRTGLTSMARAFQNCRELKRIPSDNTEAFAKVTTFHYAFADCRVLEAVPDGLFDHATEAETFAYCFQNCNMVTEVPADLLYNCTKITSVGSLFSGTAITQIDEDFFSRNTELTDCSIIFSNGKLKTVPEKLFANNKKVTTFNSLFANTESFEFVPAGLFANNPEVDSFRMLFSGTSLKSVPAGLFANNHKVTNFQSAFSKTAIQSVPADLFAGCDKVTTFMSCFTGCSELQSVPAELFKSSGAFTTVTKTAFNNIFKDCTSLTEVPAGLFDGFTLVTAFNDAFNGCASLTTLPAGLFATNTAVTSFTNVFKGCTSLKSIPEGVLGGLSKVTSFSGLFAGCTGLEEIGANIISGCAACKNISSMFKDCDNLKTVSAEAFAGAPAITSIGSLFENCTLLESVPEDIFAGMPNLAIATSVFAASGLKTAPAGLFSRNPSVTTFGKVFQNCAALTTLPDGLFAGNPKVTTYSNALENCTALESVGLLFGKSTASAKCDRLFAGATALKSVPAGIFDGLTGATAFNNTFSECSALETIPAGLFAKNVNATTVAQCFLNCTRLTTVPSRLFEANTKTKTLTEMFSGCSGIESIAPDAFTGLNGTSLNFQKAFLNCTSLREIPDGLLKTTQISTYTSLFADCTGLVRVGSEVFNCASATMFNSVFDGCTSLEEVGKNMLVSPVKLTSVANLFRDCGMLRSVPVSLFDEAVKLKTLTSTFQGCASLEGESPYTVVDGVKYHLYDRTAENAAASGLTAITAAKSSFAGCTKLSDYDKIPTTWKE
;
A
#
# COMPACT_ATOMS: atom_id res chain seq x y z
N MET A 1 -10.09 32.19 27.23
CA MET A 1 -9.92 33.20 28.31
C MET A 1 -10.91 34.31 28.04
N MET A 2 -11.82 34.53 29.00
CA MET A 2 -12.65 35.71 29.34
C MET A 2 -13.51 36.34 28.23
N GLY A 3 -14.79 36.67 28.42
CA GLY A 3 -15.56 36.82 29.66
C GLY A 3 -17.07 36.78 29.41
N CYS A 4 -17.79 36.72 30.53
CA CYS A 4 -19.18 36.33 30.77
C CYS A 4 -20.26 37.20 30.09
N SER A 5 -21.43 36.61 29.88
CA SER A 5 -22.69 37.13 30.43
C SER A 5 -23.77 36.06 30.43
N GLU A 6 -24.70 36.25 31.35
CA GLU A 6 -25.66 35.31 31.92
C GLU A 6 -26.72 34.80 30.95
N GLU A 7 -27.18 33.59 31.26
CA GLU A 7 -28.31 32.89 30.64
C GLU A 7 -29.62 33.66 30.87
N THR A 8 -30.39 33.85 29.80
CA THR A 8 -31.83 34.12 29.89
C THR A 8 -32.56 32.89 29.39
N ILE A 9 -33.17 32.15 30.32
CA ILE A 9 -34.13 31.09 30.01
C ILE A 9 -35.50 31.76 29.89
N THR A 10 -36.13 31.66 28.72
CA THR A 10 -37.51 32.08 28.49
C THR A 10 -38.40 30.83 28.49
N TYR A 11 -39.34 30.73 29.44
CA TYR A 11 -40.45 29.79 29.37
C TYR A 11 -41.73 30.53 29.01
N THR A 12 -42.40 30.03 27.97
CA THR A 12 -43.77 30.36 27.58
C THR A 12 -44.77 29.55 28.40
N ASN A 13 -45.83 30.21 28.88
CA ASN A 13 -46.85 29.66 29.76
C ASN A 13 -47.86 28.78 28.98
N PRO A 14 -48.06 27.48 29.31
CA PRO A 14 -49.15 26.69 28.75
C PRO A 14 -50.44 26.86 29.57
N VAL A 15 -51.56 26.86 28.85
CA VAL A 15 -52.94 26.87 29.36
C VAL A 15 -53.15 25.81 30.47
N PRO A 16 -53.84 26.11 31.60
CA PRO A 16 -54.04 25.17 32.69
C PRO A 16 -54.88 23.94 32.32
N GLY A 17 -54.24 22.76 32.38
CA GLY A 17 -54.87 21.47 32.68
C GLY A 17 -54.45 21.02 34.09
N ASP A 18 -55.31 20.24 34.75
CA ASP A 18 -55.27 19.90 36.18
C ASP A 18 -53.89 19.69 36.84
N GLU A 19 -53.70 20.32 38.02
CA GLU A 19 -52.50 20.33 38.85
C GLU A 19 -52.01 18.95 39.34
N PRO A 20 -50.68 18.75 39.40
CA PRO A 20 -50.01 17.97 40.43
C PRO A 20 -49.27 18.88 41.43
N SER A 21 -49.45 18.61 42.72
CA SER A 21 -48.87 19.36 43.83
C SER A 21 -47.34 19.22 43.94
N GLY A 22 -46.59 20.33 43.90
CA GLY A 22 -45.20 20.36 44.37
C GLY A 22 -44.19 21.33 43.73
N ILE A 23 -44.58 22.34 42.94
CA ILE A 23 -43.61 23.33 42.41
C ILE A 23 -43.26 24.36 43.50
N ALA A 24 -41.97 24.59 43.75
CA ALA A 24 -41.50 25.64 44.67
C ALA A 24 -41.75 27.02 44.05
N ALA A 25 -42.36 27.94 44.79
CA ALA A 25 -42.68 29.26 44.26
C ALA A 25 -41.41 30.08 44.02
N GLU A 26 -41.31 30.64 42.83
CA GLU A 26 -40.28 31.62 42.47
C GLU A 26 -40.90 33.02 42.52
N LEU A 27 -40.16 33.99 43.08
CA LEU A 27 -40.60 35.37 43.18
C LEU A 27 -39.39 36.29 43.07
N GLY A 28 -39.39 37.10 42.03
CA GLY A 28 -38.49 38.22 41.80
C GLY A 28 -39.28 39.47 41.49
N ILE A 29 -38.74 40.63 41.89
CA ILE A 29 -39.29 41.93 41.53
C ILE A 29 -38.23 42.73 40.80
N SER A 30 -38.62 43.39 39.72
CA SER A 30 -37.73 44.29 38.99
C SER A 30 -38.53 45.47 38.46
N SER A 31 -37.85 46.56 38.17
CA SER A 31 -38.45 47.66 37.44
C SER A 31 -37.36 48.34 36.63
N LYS A 32 -37.72 48.76 35.43
CA LYS A 32 -36.89 49.64 34.60
C LYS A 32 -37.09 51.13 34.95
N ASN A 33 -37.99 51.45 35.89
CA ASN A 33 -38.20 52.82 36.36
C ASN A 33 -37.00 53.29 37.19
N THR A 34 -36.59 54.54 36.99
CA THR A 34 -35.38 55.09 37.61
C THR A 34 -35.52 55.35 39.11
N TRP A 35 -36.74 55.38 39.66
CA TRP A 35 -36.99 55.56 41.10
C TRP A 35 -36.99 54.25 41.88
N PHE A 36 -36.94 53.11 41.19
CA PHE A 36 -36.85 51.79 41.79
C PHE A 36 -35.38 51.41 42.00
N ALA A 37 -35.04 51.05 43.23
CA ALA A 37 -33.73 50.50 43.57
C ALA A 37 -33.92 49.11 44.17
N ALA A 38 -33.39 48.08 43.51
CA ALA A 38 -33.31 46.75 44.11
C ALA A 38 -32.33 46.79 45.29
N GLU A 39 -32.78 46.36 46.46
CA GLU A 39 -31.95 46.25 47.66
C GLU A 39 -31.26 44.88 47.72
N ASP A 40 -31.96 43.83 47.30
CA ASP A 40 -31.45 42.48 47.10
C ASP A 40 -32.26 41.77 45.98
N GLU A 41 -32.11 40.46 45.86
CA GLU A 41 -32.80 39.66 44.82
C GLU A 41 -34.34 39.65 44.94
N ARG A 42 -34.93 40.15 46.03
CA ARG A 42 -36.39 40.15 46.27
C ARG A 42 -36.96 41.43 46.88
N ASN A 43 -36.14 42.30 47.45
CA ASN A 43 -36.57 43.52 48.12
C ASN A 43 -36.11 44.75 47.35
N ALA A 44 -36.90 45.82 47.44
CA ALA A 44 -36.62 47.06 46.76
C ALA A 44 -37.08 48.27 47.57
N SER A 45 -36.56 49.43 47.21
CA SER A 45 -37.09 50.72 47.66
C SER A 45 -37.51 51.59 46.48
N ILE A 46 -38.54 52.40 46.74
CA ILE A 46 -39.05 53.39 45.81
C ILE A 46 -39.13 54.75 46.52
N GLY A 47 -38.43 55.74 45.97
CA GLY A 47 -38.44 57.11 46.46
C GLY A 47 -39.28 58.02 45.55
N PHE A 48 -40.57 58.18 45.84
CA PHE A 48 -41.42 59.15 45.16
C PHE A 48 -41.02 60.58 45.49
N LYS A 49 -41.14 61.46 44.50
CA LYS A 49 -41.01 62.90 44.68
C LYS A 49 -42.23 63.45 45.42
N SER A 50 -42.07 64.57 46.10
CA SER A 50 -43.15 65.34 46.75
C SER A 50 -44.26 65.75 45.78
N LEU A 51 -43.99 65.81 44.47
CA LEU A 51 -44.99 66.07 43.43
C LEU A 51 -45.85 64.85 43.07
N GLY A 52 -45.47 63.65 43.52
CA GLY A 52 -46.12 62.40 43.16
C GLY A 52 -45.40 61.66 42.04
N GLY A 53 -46.09 60.70 41.43
CA GLY A 53 -45.65 59.98 40.24
C GLY A 53 -45.88 58.47 40.31
N GLU A 54 -45.49 57.78 39.26
CA GLU A 54 -45.82 56.37 39.01
C GLU A 54 -44.57 55.49 38.87
N VAL A 55 -44.60 54.32 39.51
CA VAL A 55 -43.60 53.26 39.33
C VAL A 55 -44.31 51.95 39.04
N VAL A 56 -43.98 51.34 37.90
CA VAL A 56 -44.45 50.01 37.51
C VAL A 56 -43.39 48.98 37.89
N VAL A 57 -43.76 47.98 38.67
CA VAL A 57 -42.87 46.91 39.11
C VAL A 57 -43.30 45.61 38.45
N ASP A 58 -42.40 45.01 37.67
CA ASP A 58 -42.59 43.69 37.05
C ASP A 58 -42.42 42.59 38.10
N ILE A 59 -43.42 41.73 38.22
CA ILE A 59 -43.47 40.62 39.15
C ILE A 59 -43.19 39.33 38.37
N GLN A 60 -42.02 38.75 38.60
CA GLN A 60 -41.65 37.49 37.98
C GLN A 60 -41.96 36.36 38.93
N THR A 61 -42.99 35.58 38.61
CA THR A 61 -43.37 34.42 39.41
C THR A 61 -44.01 33.32 38.56
N ASN A 62 -43.86 32.08 39.01
CA ASN A 62 -44.46 30.90 38.40
C ASN A 62 -45.81 30.52 39.03
N THR A 63 -46.37 31.35 39.91
CA THR A 63 -47.64 31.12 40.61
C THR A 63 -48.41 32.42 40.80
N THR A 64 -49.72 32.36 41.04
CA THR A 64 -50.51 33.56 41.35
C THR A 64 -49.97 34.29 42.59
N TRP A 65 -49.87 35.60 42.52
CA TRP A 65 -49.35 36.45 43.60
C TRP A 65 -50.40 37.42 44.14
N LYS A 66 -50.14 37.99 45.32
CA LYS A 66 -50.96 39.04 45.96
C LYS A 66 -50.05 40.05 46.65
N TYR A 67 -50.58 41.22 47.02
CA TYR A 67 -49.85 42.19 47.83
C TYR A 67 -50.64 42.62 49.06
N ASP A 68 -49.93 43.10 50.07
CA ASP A 68 -50.45 43.77 51.26
C ASP A 68 -49.63 45.06 51.50
N ALA A 69 -50.24 46.13 51.99
CA ALA A 69 -49.57 47.41 52.16
C ALA A 69 -49.86 48.05 53.52
N VAL A 70 -48.80 48.48 54.21
CA VAL A 70 -48.85 49.10 55.55
C VAL A 70 -48.45 50.57 55.45
N ASN A 71 -49.20 51.45 56.13
CA ASN A 71 -49.05 52.91 56.10
C ASN A 71 -49.16 53.54 54.70
N ALA A 72 -49.79 52.84 53.76
CA ALA A 72 -49.88 53.22 52.34
C ALA A 72 -51.11 54.07 51.98
N GLY A 73 -51.74 54.76 52.94
CA GLY A 73 -52.96 55.54 52.67
C GLY A 73 -52.80 56.71 51.69
N TRP A 74 -51.56 57.05 51.34
CA TRP A 74 -51.16 58.07 50.36
C TRP A 74 -50.74 57.48 49.00
N LEU A 75 -50.68 56.15 48.88
CA LEU A 75 -50.39 55.42 47.64
C LEU A 75 -51.67 54.83 47.07
N THR A 76 -51.86 55.01 45.78
CA THR A 76 -52.74 54.20 44.95
C THR A 76 -51.92 53.03 44.41
N ILE A 77 -52.34 51.80 44.72
CA ILE A 77 -51.65 50.58 44.29
C ILE A 77 -52.60 49.77 43.44
N GLU A 78 -52.24 49.55 42.19
CA GLU A 78 -53.00 48.75 41.22
C GLU A 78 -52.21 47.52 40.80
N LYS A 79 -52.88 46.38 40.75
CA LYS A 79 -52.32 45.10 40.29
C LYS A 79 -52.81 44.82 38.88
N ASP A 80 -51.90 44.60 37.95
CA ASP A 80 -52.19 44.07 36.62
C ASP A 80 -51.83 42.59 36.57
N ASP A 81 -52.87 41.74 36.58
CA ASP A 81 -52.75 40.28 36.54
C ASP A 81 -52.33 39.74 35.16
N VAL A 82 -52.47 40.53 34.09
CA VAL A 82 -52.19 40.09 32.72
C VAL A 82 -50.75 40.38 32.32
N ALA A 83 -50.24 41.54 32.73
CA ALA A 83 -48.85 41.93 32.53
C ALA A 83 -47.91 41.47 33.67
N ASP A 84 -48.47 40.85 34.72
CA ASP A 84 -47.78 40.52 35.96
C ASP A 84 -47.03 41.72 36.56
N GLN A 85 -47.74 42.84 36.70
CA GLN A 85 -47.18 44.11 37.15
C GLN A 85 -47.91 44.66 38.39
N LEU A 86 -47.16 45.35 39.25
CA LEU A 86 -47.68 46.16 40.34
C LEU A 86 -47.39 47.64 40.06
N VAL A 87 -48.43 48.42 39.84
CA VAL A 87 -48.35 49.86 39.59
C VAL A 87 -48.56 50.61 40.90
N LEU A 88 -47.55 51.38 41.30
CA LEU A 88 -47.55 52.20 42.50
C LEU A 88 -47.60 53.67 42.07
N ASN A 89 -48.66 54.38 42.43
CA ASN A 89 -48.86 55.78 42.10
C ASN A 89 -49.17 56.60 43.37
N CYS A 90 -48.68 57.82 43.46
CA CYS A 90 -49.10 58.77 44.49
C CYS A 90 -49.35 60.16 43.89
N GLU A 91 -50.35 60.86 44.42
CA GLU A 91 -50.50 62.30 44.19
C GLU A 91 -49.45 63.08 44.99
N GLY A 92 -49.24 64.35 44.65
CA GLY A 92 -48.32 65.22 45.37
C GLY A 92 -48.62 65.32 46.87
N ASN A 93 -47.57 65.16 47.67
CA ASN A 93 -47.62 65.27 49.13
C ASN A 93 -48.02 66.69 49.53
N LYS A 94 -49.08 66.85 50.33
CA LYS A 94 -49.61 68.17 50.78
C LYS A 94 -49.21 68.52 52.21
N VAL A 95 -48.37 67.71 52.86
CA VAL A 95 -47.88 67.94 54.23
C VAL A 95 -46.37 68.14 54.26
N GLU A 96 -45.89 68.95 55.21
CA GLU A 96 -44.47 69.34 55.36
C GLU A 96 -43.58 68.20 55.93
N GLU A 97 -44.12 66.99 56.10
CA GLU A 97 -43.41 65.81 56.62
C GLU A 97 -43.31 64.71 55.53
N GLN A 98 -42.23 63.92 55.57
CA GLN A 98 -42.02 62.79 54.65
C GLN A 98 -43.02 61.67 54.96
N GLN A 99 -43.66 61.11 53.92
CA GLN A 99 -44.57 59.97 54.05
C GLN A 99 -43.84 58.67 53.72
N GLN A 100 -44.19 57.58 54.40
CA GLN A 100 -43.57 56.26 54.18
C GLN A 100 -44.61 55.14 54.26
N ALA A 101 -44.44 54.13 53.42
CA ALA A 101 -45.23 52.92 53.34
C ALA A 101 -44.35 51.69 53.05
N THR A 102 -44.85 50.51 53.38
CA THR A 102 -44.21 49.24 53.00
C THR A 102 -45.23 48.35 52.32
N ILE A 103 -44.90 47.86 51.13
CA ILE A 103 -45.70 46.93 50.34
C ILE A 103 -45.04 45.56 50.41
N THR A 104 -45.77 44.51 50.73
CA THR A 104 -45.29 43.13 50.74
C THR A 104 -46.04 42.33 49.68
N ILE A 105 -45.31 41.80 48.71
CA ILE A 105 -45.81 40.91 47.67
C ILE A 105 -45.58 39.47 48.10
N THR A 106 -46.59 38.61 47.96
CA THR A 106 -46.53 37.19 48.33
C THR A 106 -46.95 36.32 47.14
N ALA A 107 -46.08 35.38 46.75
CA ALA A 107 -46.37 34.36 45.74
C ALA A 107 -46.00 32.99 46.32
N GLY A 108 -47.00 32.12 46.50
CA GLY A 108 -46.82 30.84 47.21
C GLY A 108 -46.26 31.03 48.63
N ASP A 109 -45.08 30.44 48.91
CA ASP A 109 -44.35 30.55 50.19
C ASP A 109 -43.31 31.69 50.23
N LYS A 110 -43.14 32.45 49.15
CA LYS A 110 -42.16 33.54 49.05
C LYS A 110 -42.79 34.92 49.25
N THR A 111 -42.03 35.82 49.84
CA THR A 111 -42.40 37.24 50.01
C THR A 111 -41.29 38.16 49.53
N ALA A 112 -41.68 39.25 48.88
CA ALA A 112 -40.85 40.38 48.44
C ALA A 112 -41.37 41.65 49.10
N THR A 113 -40.50 42.55 49.57
CA THR A 113 -40.92 43.81 50.20
C THR A 113 -40.42 45.03 49.44
N ILE A 114 -41.30 46.02 49.30
CA ILE A 114 -41.03 47.31 48.66
C ILE A 114 -41.24 48.40 49.70
N SER A 115 -40.17 49.09 50.07
CA SER A 115 -40.24 50.27 50.94
C SER A 115 -40.45 51.53 50.10
N ALA A 116 -41.63 52.15 50.21
CA ALA A 116 -41.98 53.35 49.47
C ALA A 116 -41.92 54.59 50.38
N THR A 117 -41.22 55.64 49.96
CA THR A 117 -41.18 56.95 50.64
C THR A 117 -41.57 58.06 49.67
N GLN A 118 -42.23 59.12 50.16
CA GLN A 118 -42.51 60.33 49.40
C GLN A 118 -41.98 61.57 50.14
N ASN A 119 -41.21 62.39 49.44
CA ASN A 119 -40.60 63.60 50.00
C ASN A 119 -41.65 64.61 50.51
N ALA A 120 -41.26 65.46 51.46
CA ALA A 120 -42.12 66.47 52.09
C ALA A 120 -42.52 67.59 51.11
N TYR A 121 -43.71 68.18 51.30
CA TYR A 121 -44.21 69.31 50.51
C TYR A 121 -43.23 70.51 50.52
N GLY A 122 -42.94 71.06 49.34
CA GLY A 122 -42.03 72.22 49.18
C GLY A 122 -40.57 71.88 48.86
N THR A 123 -40.25 70.61 48.59
CA THR A 123 -38.92 70.17 48.14
C THR A 123 -38.71 70.54 46.66
N LEU A 124 -37.56 71.14 46.30
CA LEU A 124 -37.22 71.44 44.90
C LEU A 124 -37.03 70.14 44.11
N GLU A 125 -37.94 69.85 43.18
CA GLU A 125 -38.04 68.58 42.44
C GLU A 125 -38.67 68.76 41.06
N ILE A 126 -38.29 67.85 40.15
CA ILE A 126 -38.89 67.61 38.84
C ILE A 126 -39.31 66.13 38.74
N ALA A 127 -40.47 65.88 38.14
CA ALA A 127 -41.11 64.58 38.03
C ALA A 127 -41.76 64.41 36.64
N ALA A 128 -41.44 63.36 35.90
CA ALA A 128 -42.14 62.94 34.71
C ALA A 128 -43.28 61.98 35.07
N SER A 129 -44.42 62.13 34.42
CA SER A 129 -45.54 61.18 34.50
C SER A 129 -45.13 59.77 34.07
N LYS A 130 -44.12 59.64 33.18
CA LYS A 130 -43.51 58.37 32.80
C LYS A 130 -42.04 58.58 32.41
N ASN A 131 -41.15 57.76 32.95
CA ASN A 131 -39.70 57.90 32.76
C ASN A 131 -39.01 56.69 32.09
N ASN A 132 -39.77 55.70 31.62
CA ASN A 132 -39.23 54.58 30.84
C ASN A 132 -40.17 54.17 29.70
N PHE A 133 -39.62 54.01 28.49
CA PHE A 133 -40.36 53.72 27.26
C PHE A 133 -39.76 52.50 26.54
N GLN A 134 -40.64 51.59 26.09
CA GLN A 134 -40.33 50.50 25.18
C GLN A 134 -41.15 50.73 23.89
N ILE A 135 -40.47 50.85 22.76
CA ILE A 135 -41.06 51.18 21.46
C ILE A 135 -40.79 50.02 20.49
N PRO A 136 -41.75 49.61 19.64
CA PRO A 136 -41.52 48.54 18.68
C PRO A 136 -40.46 48.90 17.63
N ALA A 137 -39.87 47.88 17.00
CA ALA A 137 -38.90 48.05 15.92
C ALA A 137 -39.48 48.89 14.76
N VAL A 138 -40.74 48.68 14.43
CA VAL A 138 -41.49 49.38 13.38
C VAL A 138 -42.91 49.66 13.87
N GLY A 139 -43.55 50.71 13.35
CA GLY A 139 -44.96 50.97 13.60
C GLY A 139 -45.27 52.20 14.44
N GLU A 140 -45.81 51.97 15.65
CA GLU A 140 -46.13 53.04 16.59
C GLU A 140 -44.84 53.54 17.28
N LEU A 141 -44.16 54.47 16.60
CA LEU A 141 -42.83 54.97 16.97
C LEU A 141 -42.87 56.28 17.77
N THR A 142 -44.02 56.67 18.29
CA THR A 142 -44.22 57.93 19.03
C THR A 142 -44.76 57.67 20.42
N ALA A 143 -44.28 58.41 21.41
CA ALA A 143 -44.81 58.38 22.78
C ALA A 143 -44.84 59.78 23.39
N GLU A 144 -45.76 60.04 24.32
CA GLU A 144 -45.91 61.34 24.97
C GLU A 144 -45.99 61.18 26.49
N PHE A 145 -45.47 62.17 27.22
CA PHE A 145 -45.55 62.22 28.67
C PHE A 145 -45.59 63.67 29.17
N GLU A 146 -46.19 63.88 30.34
CA GLU A 146 -46.22 65.16 31.05
C GLU A 146 -45.08 65.24 32.07
N VAL A 147 -44.59 66.44 32.35
CA VAL A 147 -43.52 66.78 33.29
C VAL A 147 -44.07 67.82 34.27
N GLN A 148 -43.99 67.50 35.56
CA GLN A 148 -44.36 68.38 36.65
C GLN A 148 -43.09 68.81 37.39
N SER A 149 -42.95 70.12 37.62
CA SER A 149 -41.79 70.68 38.31
C SER A 149 -42.26 71.71 39.33
N THR A 150 -41.55 71.77 40.46
CA THR A 150 -41.70 72.88 41.43
C THR A 150 -41.04 74.18 40.96
N ASP A 151 -40.27 74.11 39.88
CA ASP A 151 -39.70 75.23 39.14
C ASP A 151 -40.32 75.29 37.73
N GLU A 152 -41.01 76.39 37.41
CA GLU A 152 -41.73 76.56 36.13
C GLU A 152 -40.78 76.65 34.91
N ASP A 153 -39.49 76.94 35.11
CA ASP A 153 -38.50 77.17 34.03
C ASP A 153 -37.60 75.93 33.75
N TRP A 154 -38.13 74.71 33.87
CA TRP A 154 -37.36 73.47 33.65
C TRP A 154 -36.98 73.19 32.18
N ILE A 155 -35.89 72.45 31.96
CA ILE A 155 -35.39 72.07 30.62
C ILE A 155 -35.15 70.55 30.50
N PHE A 156 -34.86 70.06 29.29
CA PHE A 156 -34.35 68.71 29.06
C PHE A 156 -33.03 68.72 28.29
N GLU A 157 -32.13 67.81 28.63
CA GLU A 157 -30.84 67.56 27.99
C GLU A 157 -30.84 66.16 27.38
N THR A 158 -30.60 66.07 26.08
CA THR A 158 -30.49 64.79 25.37
C THR A 158 -29.03 64.40 25.17
N LYS A 159 -28.77 63.09 25.24
CA LYS A 159 -27.52 62.52 24.71
C LYS A 159 -27.67 62.43 23.20
N ASP A 160 -26.61 62.75 22.43
CA ASP A 160 -26.64 62.78 20.96
C ASP A 160 -27.13 61.42 20.40
N CYS A 161 -28.40 61.39 19.99
CA CYS A 161 -29.14 60.18 19.67
C CYS A 161 -29.95 60.41 18.39
N PRO A 162 -29.40 60.06 17.22
CA PRO A 162 -29.95 60.48 15.93
C PRO A 162 -31.32 59.87 15.61
N TRP A 163 -31.67 58.75 16.24
CA TRP A 163 -32.94 58.05 16.04
C TRP A 163 -34.05 58.48 17.02
N LEU A 164 -33.80 59.48 17.89
CA LEU A 164 -34.75 59.96 18.90
C LEU A 164 -34.93 61.48 18.82
N LEU A 165 -36.16 61.94 18.61
CA LEU A 165 -36.54 63.36 18.64
C LEU A 165 -37.44 63.65 19.84
N LEU A 166 -37.15 64.73 20.57
CA LEU A 166 -37.97 65.23 21.69
C LEU A 166 -38.47 66.65 21.43
N GLU A 167 -39.74 66.89 21.72
CA GLU A 167 -40.40 68.19 21.55
C GLU A 167 -41.17 68.54 22.84
N GLN A 168 -40.92 69.74 23.41
CA GLN A 168 -41.59 70.22 24.62
C GLN A 168 -42.64 71.30 24.29
N GLN A 169 -43.84 71.14 24.84
CA GLN A 169 -44.94 72.09 24.74
C GLN A 169 -45.56 72.31 26.13
N GLY A 170 -45.10 73.34 26.82
CA GLY A 170 -45.43 73.56 28.24
C GLY A 170 -44.94 72.39 29.08
N ASP A 171 -45.86 71.77 29.81
CA ASP A 171 -45.57 70.64 30.68
C ASP A 171 -45.61 69.29 29.94
N LYS A 172 -45.75 69.24 28.62
CA LYS A 172 -45.84 67.99 27.85
C LYS A 172 -44.63 67.80 26.94
N VAL A 173 -44.07 66.60 26.91
CA VAL A 173 -42.97 66.17 26.03
C VAL A 173 -43.45 65.07 25.10
N THR A 174 -43.28 65.26 23.80
CA THR A 174 -43.53 64.27 22.74
C THR A 174 -42.21 63.71 22.24
N MET A 175 -42.15 62.39 22.09
CA MET A 175 -40.99 61.61 21.68
C MET A 175 -41.29 60.86 20.39
N THR A 176 -40.43 60.98 19.38
CA THR A 176 -40.58 60.29 18.08
C THR A 176 -39.29 59.53 17.73
N LEU A 177 -39.42 58.27 17.29
CA LEU A 177 -38.30 57.38 16.97
C LEU A 177 -38.26 57.01 15.47
N ASP A 178 -37.05 56.79 14.94
CA ASP A 178 -36.87 56.10 13.65
C ASP A 178 -37.09 54.58 13.78
N PRO A 179 -37.46 53.84 12.72
CA PRO A 179 -37.52 52.38 12.76
C PRO A 179 -36.17 51.70 13.05
N ASN A 180 -36.18 50.52 13.67
CA ASN A 180 -35.02 49.65 13.85
C ASN A 180 -35.06 48.48 12.86
N GLU A 181 -34.17 48.50 11.86
CA GLU A 181 -34.06 47.44 10.84
C GLU A 181 -33.05 46.34 11.23
N GLU A 182 -32.34 46.50 12.34
CA GLU A 182 -31.32 45.55 12.80
C GLU A 182 -31.92 44.43 13.65
N ILE A 183 -31.31 43.25 13.62
CA ILE A 183 -31.78 42.06 14.35
C ILE A 183 -31.42 42.06 15.85
N GLU A 184 -30.99 43.21 16.40
CA GLU A 184 -30.69 43.45 17.83
C GLU A 184 -31.49 44.66 18.38
N ASP A 185 -31.81 44.66 19.68
CA ASP A 185 -32.53 45.74 20.36
C ASP A 185 -31.59 46.96 20.57
N ARG A 186 -32.13 48.20 20.61
CA ARG A 186 -31.33 49.43 20.82
C ARG A 186 -31.91 50.35 21.91
N GLU A 187 -31.05 51.09 22.63
CA GLU A 187 -31.48 51.90 23.80
C GLU A 187 -30.76 53.26 23.95
N THR A 188 -31.41 54.24 24.61
CA THR A 188 -30.84 55.56 24.97
C THR A 188 -31.50 56.16 26.22
N THR A 189 -30.95 57.27 26.73
CA THR A 189 -31.48 58.03 27.87
C THR A 189 -31.35 59.55 27.65
N PHE A 190 -32.25 60.33 28.25
CA PHE A 190 -32.14 61.80 28.34
C PHE A 190 -32.59 62.30 29.73
N VAL A 191 -32.30 63.54 30.09
CA VAL A 191 -32.47 64.05 31.46
C VAL A 191 -33.32 65.33 31.47
N LEU A 192 -34.28 65.43 32.37
CA LEU A 192 -35.04 66.64 32.70
C LEU A 192 -34.38 67.35 33.89
N ILE A 193 -34.31 68.68 33.90
CA ILE A 193 -33.55 69.46 34.89
C ILE A 193 -34.37 70.69 35.35
N ALA A 194 -34.44 70.91 36.66
CA ALA A 194 -35.07 72.06 37.33
C ALA A 194 -34.12 72.78 38.31
N GLY A 195 -34.27 74.09 38.52
CA GLY A 195 -33.46 74.90 39.43
C GLY A 195 -32.12 75.39 38.87
N GLU A 196 -31.98 75.41 37.54
CA GLU A 196 -30.72 75.71 36.84
C GLU A 196 -30.33 77.19 37.01
N GLY A 197 -29.45 77.46 37.98
CA GLY A 197 -28.95 78.82 38.30
C GLY A 197 -28.88 79.16 39.79
N GLY A 198 -29.51 78.34 40.65
CA GLY A 198 -29.59 78.57 42.12
C GLY A 198 -28.53 77.86 42.98
N GLY A 199 -27.61 77.10 42.38
CA GLY A 199 -26.50 76.44 43.07
C GLY A 199 -26.71 74.97 43.50
N ASN A 200 -27.90 74.38 43.27
CA ASN A 200 -28.18 72.95 43.43
C ASN A 200 -29.38 72.53 42.54
N PRO A 201 -29.19 72.30 41.22
CA PRO A 201 -30.26 71.80 40.36
C PRO A 201 -30.60 70.34 40.68
N VAL A 202 -31.84 69.95 40.40
CA VAL A 202 -32.35 68.58 40.52
C VAL A 202 -32.76 68.06 39.16
N SER A 203 -32.61 66.75 38.94
CA SER A 203 -32.84 66.15 37.64
C SER A 203 -33.58 64.82 37.71
N GLU A 204 -34.17 64.43 36.58
CA GLU A 204 -34.80 63.13 36.35
C GLU A 204 -34.37 62.54 35.02
N THR A 205 -34.06 61.24 34.99
CA THR A 205 -33.64 60.55 33.76
C THR A 205 -34.79 59.76 33.14
N ILE A 206 -34.96 59.91 31.83
CA ILE A 206 -35.88 59.16 30.98
C ILE A 206 -35.10 58.13 30.16
N ARG A 207 -35.54 56.87 30.16
CA ARG A 207 -34.95 55.77 29.36
C ARG A 207 -35.87 55.37 28.21
N VAL A 208 -35.28 55.05 27.05
CA VAL A 208 -36.00 54.66 25.82
C VAL A 208 -35.31 53.45 25.21
N THR A 209 -36.06 52.36 24.99
CA THR A 209 -35.60 51.13 24.32
C THR A 209 -36.47 50.85 23.09
N GLN A 210 -35.86 50.37 22.01
CA GLN A 210 -36.56 49.98 20.78
C GLN A 210 -36.22 48.54 20.36
N ASP A 211 -37.23 47.75 20.01
CA ASP A 211 -37.11 46.31 19.69
C ASP A 211 -36.32 46.03 18.38
N ARG A 212 -35.82 44.80 18.22
CA ARG A 212 -35.15 44.26 17.02
C ARG A 212 -36.07 43.88 15.85
N ALA A 213 -35.56 43.90 14.62
CA ALA A 213 -36.22 43.38 13.41
C ALA A 213 -36.30 41.84 13.36
N VAL A 214 -37.32 41.30 12.72
CA VAL A 214 -37.57 39.85 12.58
C VAL A 214 -36.84 39.20 11.38
N TYR A 215 -36.40 37.95 11.51
CA TYR A 215 -35.96 37.09 10.39
C TYR A 215 -36.42 35.62 10.54
N VAL A 216 -36.64 34.93 9.40
CA VAL A 216 -36.82 33.47 9.33
C VAL A 216 -36.18 32.89 8.06
N ASN A 217 -35.53 31.72 8.17
CA ASN A 217 -34.87 31.02 7.07
C ASN A 217 -35.17 29.51 7.09
N VAL A 218 -35.31 28.91 5.90
CA VAL A 218 -35.62 27.48 5.69
C VAL A 218 -34.47 26.75 5.00
N SER A 219 -34.27 25.46 5.29
CA SER A 219 -33.16 24.67 4.73
C SER A 219 -33.37 24.17 3.30
N LEU A 220 -34.62 24.06 2.83
CA LEU A 220 -35.00 23.61 1.50
C LEU A 220 -36.06 24.54 0.91
N LYS A 221 -35.95 24.87 -0.37
CA LYS A 221 -36.96 25.65 -1.11
C LYS A 221 -38.03 24.77 -1.77
N THR A 222 -37.67 23.53 -2.11
CA THR A 222 -38.55 22.54 -2.72
C THR A 222 -38.39 21.18 -2.04
N ILE A 223 -39.49 20.43 -1.94
CA ILE A 223 -39.52 19.12 -1.29
C ILE A 223 -40.28 18.13 -2.20
N PRO A 224 -39.57 17.26 -2.93
CA PRO A 224 -40.19 16.21 -3.71
C PRO A 224 -40.47 14.99 -2.85
N LEU A 225 -41.71 14.50 -2.94
CA LEU A 225 -42.21 13.33 -2.25
C LEU A 225 -42.55 12.22 -3.26
N SER A 226 -42.29 10.98 -2.89
CA SER A 226 -42.58 9.83 -3.73
C SER A 226 -44.08 9.61 -3.92
N PRO A 227 -44.50 8.92 -5.00
CA PRO A 227 -45.91 8.57 -5.21
C PRO A 227 -46.48 7.69 -4.08
N THR A 228 -45.64 6.82 -3.51
CA THR A 228 -45.98 5.89 -2.42
C THR A 228 -45.00 6.06 -1.26
N PRO A 229 -45.10 7.15 -0.49
CA PRO A 229 -44.17 7.46 0.58
C PRO A 229 -44.33 6.48 1.74
N THR A 230 -43.19 6.04 2.27
CA THR A 230 -43.07 5.22 3.47
C THR A 230 -42.56 6.05 4.65
N GLU A 231 -42.57 5.48 5.85
CA GLU A 231 -41.95 6.11 7.04
C GLU A 231 -40.47 6.48 6.83
N SER A 232 -39.75 5.73 6.00
CA SER A 232 -38.36 6.03 5.64
C SER A 232 -38.21 7.23 4.70
N ASP A 233 -39.31 7.69 4.07
CA ASP A 233 -39.33 8.78 3.10
C ASP A 233 -39.68 10.14 3.72
N LYS A 234 -39.83 10.19 5.05
CA LYS A 234 -39.99 11.42 5.82
C LYS A 234 -38.92 12.44 5.45
N LYS A 235 -39.33 13.68 5.19
CA LYS A 235 -38.42 14.78 4.85
C LYS A 235 -38.35 15.77 6.01
N GLU A 236 -37.13 16.20 6.33
CA GLU A 236 -36.88 17.21 7.35
C GLU A 236 -36.63 18.57 6.68
N LEU A 237 -37.31 19.60 7.18
CA LEU A 237 -37.15 21.00 6.79
C LEU A 237 -36.65 21.78 8.01
N GLY A 238 -35.37 22.14 8.02
CA GLY A 238 -34.77 22.92 9.10
C GLY A 238 -35.19 24.39 9.04
N ILE A 239 -35.50 24.98 10.19
CA ILE A 239 -35.97 26.38 10.32
C ILE A 239 -35.08 27.13 11.32
N ARG A 240 -34.68 28.35 10.97
CA ARG A 240 -33.93 29.26 11.86
C ARG A 240 -34.63 30.62 11.92
N SER A 241 -34.98 31.08 13.11
CA SER A 241 -35.62 32.38 13.36
C SER A 241 -35.14 33.02 14.67
N ASN A 242 -35.19 34.35 14.76
CA ASN A 242 -34.99 35.10 16.01
C ASN A 242 -36.29 35.43 16.77
N TYR A 243 -37.45 35.06 16.22
CA TYR A 243 -38.75 35.12 16.88
C TYR A 243 -39.39 33.73 16.91
N ASP A 244 -40.43 33.58 17.72
CA ASP A 244 -41.33 32.44 17.57
C ASP A 244 -41.91 32.44 16.16
N TRP A 245 -41.95 31.25 15.57
CA TRP A 245 -42.40 31.03 14.20
C TRP A 245 -43.55 30.05 14.18
N GLU A 246 -44.47 30.28 13.25
CA GLU A 246 -45.59 29.39 12.94
C GLU A 246 -45.52 28.97 11.47
N TYR A 247 -46.30 27.97 11.09
CA TYR A 247 -46.40 27.55 9.69
C TYR A 247 -47.86 27.31 9.29
N THR A 248 -48.14 27.51 8.02
CA THR A 248 -49.43 27.21 7.40
C THR A 248 -49.21 26.38 6.13
N LEU A 249 -50.21 25.56 5.78
CA LEU A 249 -50.25 24.81 4.54
C LEU A 249 -51.24 25.48 3.57
N SER A 250 -50.94 25.45 2.26
CA SER A 250 -51.84 25.98 1.22
C SER A 250 -53.19 25.26 1.19
N GLU A 251 -54.22 25.92 0.65
CA GLU A 251 -55.51 25.28 0.36
C GLU A 251 -55.33 24.03 -0.55
N ASN A 252 -56.07 22.95 -0.30
CA ASN A 252 -55.96 21.62 -0.96
C ASN A 252 -54.71 20.77 -0.60
N SER A 253 -54.18 20.93 0.62
CA SER A 253 -53.02 20.19 1.14
C SER A 253 -53.37 19.03 2.08
N ASP A 254 -54.63 18.55 2.10
CA ASP A 254 -55.09 17.47 3.01
C ASP A 254 -54.26 16.17 2.94
N TRP A 255 -53.56 15.97 1.83
CA TRP A 255 -52.68 14.83 1.59
C TRP A 255 -51.26 15.00 2.16
N LEU A 256 -50.92 16.17 2.68
CA LEU A 256 -49.62 16.56 3.19
C LEU A 256 -49.74 16.86 4.69
N SER A 257 -48.86 16.27 5.50
CA SER A 257 -48.76 16.57 6.93
C SER A 257 -47.36 17.08 7.27
N ALA A 258 -47.32 18.21 7.96
CA ALA A 258 -46.10 18.77 8.55
C ALA A 258 -46.26 18.78 10.08
N THR A 259 -45.19 18.43 10.81
CA THR A 259 -45.17 18.41 12.28
C THR A 259 -43.95 19.16 12.80
N LYS A 260 -44.14 20.04 13.78
CA LYS A 260 -43.07 20.85 14.40
C LYS A 260 -42.10 19.96 15.17
N THR A 261 -40.80 20.15 14.95
CA THR A 261 -39.70 19.50 15.68
C THR A 261 -38.83 20.55 16.35
N GLU A 262 -37.87 20.14 17.20
CA GLU A 262 -36.91 21.05 17.84
C GLU A 262 -36.09 21.87 16.82
N GLN A 263 -35.93 21.37 15.59
CA GLN A 263 -35.05 21.97 14.57
C GLN A 263 -35.81 22.49 13.33
N GLY A 264 -37.14 22.31 13.25
CA GLY A 264 -37.95 22.73 12.11
C GLY A 264 -39.24 21.93 11.93
N LEU A 265 -39.43 21.30 10.76
CA LEU A 265 -40.61 20.50 10.41
C LEU A 265 -40.23 19.11 9.88
N THR A 266 -40.92 18.07 10.35
CA THR A 266 -40.99 16.75 9.68
C THR A 266 -42.18 16.75 8.73
N ILE A 267 -41.97 16.31 7.48
CA ILE A 267 -42.96 16.35 6.41
C ILE A 267 -43.23 14.93 5.90
N THR A 268 -44.52 14.61 5.77
CA THR A 268 -45.06 13.34 5.30
C THR A 268 -46.21 13.58 4.32
N ALA A 269 -46.48 12.62 3.44
CA ALA A 269 -47.64 12.66 2.56
C ALA A 269 -48.36 11.31 2.50
N GLU A 270 -49.62 11.33 2.14
CA GLU A 270 -50.37 10.13 1.76
C GLU A 270 -49.97 9.66 0.36
N THR A 271 -50.25 8.40 0.02
CA THR A 271 -50.01 7.86 -1.34
C THR A 271 -50.79 8.63 -2.41
N ASN A 272 -50.10 9.13 -3.43
CA ASN A 272 -50.73 9.70 -4.62
C ASN A 272 -51.02 8.61 -5.66
N SER A 273 -52.15 7.94 -5.49
CA SER A 273 -52.61 6.90 -6.42
C SER A 273 -53.13 7.46 -7.75
N SER A 274 -53.26 8.79 -7.88
CA SER A 274 -53.63 9.40 -9.15
C SER A 274 -52.42 9.43 -10.08
N GLY A 275 -52.61 9.20 -11.38
CA GLY A 275 -51.52 9.28 -12.36
C GLY A 275 -51.00 10.71 -12.61
N SER A 276 -51.48 11.71 -11.87
CA SER A 276 -51.11 13.12 -12.02
C SER A 276 -50.35 13.63 -10.80
N SER A 277 -49.31 14.43 -11.03
CA SER A 277 -48.56 15.10 -9.98
C SER A 277 -49.41 16.15 -9.27
N ARG A 278 -49.18 16.36 -7.96
CA ARG A 278 -49.84 17.39 -7.13
C ARG A 278 -48.82 18.22 -6.36
N THR A 279 -49.17 19.46 -6.02
CA THR A 279 -48.29 20.39 -5.30
C THR A 279 -49.03 21.08 -4.15
N ALA A 280 -48.29 21.49 -3.13
CA ALA A 280 -48.74 22.30 -2.01
C ALA A 280 -47.60 23.25 -1.57
N THR A 281 -47.89 24.29 -0.80
CA THR A 281 -46.86 25.16 -0.21
C THR A 281 -46.94 25.16 1.31
N ILE A 282 -45.78 25.19 1.96
CA ILE A 282 -45.61 25.43 3.39
C ILE A 282 -45.12 26.87 3.54
N THR A 283 -45.91 27.73 4.17
CA THR A 283 -45.51 29.11 4.50
C THR A 283 -45.11 29.17 5.96
N VAL A 284 -43.84 29.48 6.24
CA VAL A 284 -43.28 29.67 7.59
C VAL A 284 -43.22 31.17 7.87
N SER A 285 -43.88 31.63 8.93
CA SER A 285 -43.97 33.04 9.30
C SER A 285 -43.43 33.27 10.71
N ALA A 286 -42.68 34.34 10.92
CA ALA A 286 -42.17 34.75 12.23
C ALA A 286 -42.42 36.24 12.46
N GLY A 287 -42.63 36.65 13.71
CA GLY A 287 -42.77 38.07 14.06
C GLY A 287 -43.54 38.34 15.36
N ASP A 288 -43.75 39.62 15.63
CA ASP A 288 -44.40 40.13 16.85
C ASP A 288 -45.94 40.10 16.83
N GLY A 289 -46.54 39.53 15.79
CA GLY A 289 -47.99 39.53 15.58
C GLY A 289 -48.58 40.88 15.16
N LYS A 290 -47.75 41.91 14.91
CA LYS A 290 -48.13 43.25 14.44
C LYS A 290 -47.45 43.58 13.12
N GLN A 291 -46.56 44.58 13.09
CA GLN A 291 -45.95 45.08 11.85
C GLN A 291 -44.53 44.55 11.63
N ASN A 292 -43.90 43.95 12.64
CA ASN A 292 -42.57 43.36 12.56
C ASN A 292 -42.71 41.85 12.26
N GLN A 293 -43.06 41.52 11.01
CA GLN A 293 -43.31 40.15 10.54
C GLN A 293 -42.57 39.84 9.22
N THR A 294 -42.20 38.57 9.01
CA THR A 294 -41.63 38.06 7.75
C THR A 294 -42.02 36.60 7.49
N GLU A 295 -42.00 36.17 6.23
CA GLU A 295 -42.39 34.81 5.81
C GLU A 295 -41.46 34.20 4.77
N GLN A 296 -41.42 32.86 4.74
CA GLN A 296 -40.72 32.04 3.75
C GLN A 296 -41.67 30.96 3.21
N VAL A 297 -41.65 30.74 1.90
CA VAL A 297 -42.53 29.76 1.22
C VAL A 297 -41.71 28.59 0.68
N VAL A 298 -42.12 27.37 1.00
CA VAL A 298 -41.51 26.11 0.53
C VAL A 298 -42.52 25.34 -0.30
N THR A 299 -42.15 24.94 -1.52
CA THR A 299 -43.03 24.15 -2.39
C THR A 299 -42.82 22.65 -2.17
N VAL A 300 -43.89 21.93 -1.89
CA VAL A 300 -43.89 20.47 -1.82
C VAL A 300 -44.55 19.91 -3.07
N SER A 301 -43.87 19.00 -3.78
CA SER A 301 -44.41 18.30 -4.94
C SER A 301 -44.47 16.81 -4.68
N GLN A 302 -45.54 16.15 -5.15
CA GLN A 302 -45.65 14.70 -5.10
C GLN A 302 -46.05 14.15 -6.47
N THR A 303 -45.16 13.34 -7.05
CA THR A 303 -45.39 12.69 -8.34
C THR A 303 -46.57 11.70 -8.25
N GLY A 304 -47.37 11.58 -9.29
CA GLY A 304 -48.46 10.60 -9.37
C GLY A 304 -47.95 9.20 -9.71
N LEU A 305 -48.62 8.17 -9.18
CA LEU A 305 -48.33 6.77 -9.55
C LEU A 305 -48.99 6.42 -10.89
N ASP A 306 -48.40 6.86 -11.99
CA ASP A 306 -48.82 6.46 -13.34
C ASP A 306 -48.25 5.08 -13.69
N LEU A 307 -49.11 4.06 -13.69
CA LEU A 307 -48.73 2.67 -13.99
C LEU A 307 -48.22 2.48 -15.44
N ASP A 308 -48.48 3.42 -16.34
CA ASP A 308 -47.95 3.39 -17.71
C ASP A 308 -46.58 4.09 -17.81
N ALA A 309 -46.15 4.82 -16.78
CA ALA A 309 -44.90 5.57 -16.77
C ALA A 309 -43.80 4.84 -15.98
N PHE A 310 -42.57 4.91 -16.49
CA PHE A 310 -41.37 4.56 -15.73
C PHE A 310 -41.01 5.71 -14.79
N ILE A 311 -40.85 5.45 -13.50
CA ILE A 311 -40.63 6.49 -12.48
C ILE A 311 -39.33 6.22 -11.72
N LEU A 312 -38.42 7.20 -11.73
CA LEU A 312 -37.05 7.09 -11.19
C LEU A 312 -36.70 8.29 -10.31
N GLY A 313 -36.23 8.02 -9.10
CA GLY A 313 -35.64 9.01 -8.21
C GLY A 313 -34.16 9.24 -8.48
N ILE A 314 -33.79 10.50 -8.72
CA ILE A 314 -32.44 10.94 -9.08
C ILE A 314 -31.96 11.99 -8.07
N ASP A 315 -30.75 11.83 -7.55
CA ASP A 315 -30.08 12.76 -6.65
C ASP A 315 -29.01 13.56 -7.40
N ILE A 316 -29.27 14.84 -7.57
CA ILE A 316 -28.43 15.79 -8.30
C ILE A 316 -27.58 16.56 -7.29
N THR A 317 -26.27 16.57 -7.51
CA THR A 317 -25.32 17.21 -6.59
C THR A 317 -24.67 18.42 -7.23
N SER A 318 -24.10 19.31 -6.42
CA SER A 318 -23.35 20.48 -6.93
C SER A 318 -22.14 20.11 -7.77
N SER A 319 -21.66 18.86 -7.68
CA SER A 319 -20.56 18.35 -8.51
C SER A 319 -20.95 18.09 -9.96
N SER A 320 -22.23 17.79 -10.22
CA SER A 320 -22.79 17.65 -11.56
C SER A 320 -24.30 17.87 -11.52
N LEU A 321 -24.74 18.99 -12.11
CA LEU A 321 -26.15 19.33 -12.29
C LEU A 321 -26.79 18.63 -13.50
N LYS A 322 -26.01 17.88 -14.28
CA LYS A 322 -26.49 17.16 -15.48
C LYS A 322 -26.79 15.71 -15.14
N THR A 323 -27.87 15.18 -15.72
CA THR A 323 -28.21 13.75 -15.68
C THR A 323 -28.52 13.20 -17.08
N TYR A 324 -28.48 11.87 -17.21
CA TYR A 324 -28.93 11.12 -18.38
C TYR A 324 -29.82 9.98 -17.90
N LEU A 325 -30.95 9.74 -18.57
CA LEU A 325 -31.77 8.55 -18.29
C LEU A 325 -31.16 7.32 -19.00
N PRO A 326 -31.27 6.12 -18.41
CA PRO A 326 -30.57 4.93 -18.89
C PRO A 326 -31.27 4.27 -20.08
N PHE A 327 -31.67 5.03 -21.11
CA PHE A 327 -32.40 4.51 -22.28
C PHE A 327 -31.47 4.42 -23.49
N ASP A 328 -30.89 3.26 -23.76
CA ASP A 328 -29.82 3.10 -24.77
C ASP A 328 -30.31 3.00 -26.22
N LYS A 329 -31.63 2.99 -26.41
CA LYS A 329 -32.29 2.96 -27.71
C LYS A 329 -33.13 4.22 -27.89
N ALA A 330 -33.47 4.50 -29.15
CA ALA A 330 -34.44 5.53 -29.45
C ALA A 330 -35.76 5.24 -28.73
N ILE A 331 -36.33 6.28 -28.12
CA ILE A 331 -37.59 6.21 -27.37
C ILE A 331 -38.69 6.95 -28.15
N ASP A 332 -39.92 6.88 -27.65
CA ASP A 332 -41.01 7.78 -28.06
C ASP A 332 -41.85 8.05 -26.81
N ALA A 333 -41.44 9.08 -26.07
CA ALA A 333 -41.98 9.34 -24.74
C ALA A 333 -42.06 10.83 -24.39
N THR A 334 -42.93 11.12 -23.44
CA THR A 334 -42.95 12.38 -22.70
C THR A 334 -42.19 12.18 -21.40
N ILE A 335 -41.27 13.10 -21.07
CA ILE A 335 -40.45 13.09 -19.86
C ILE A 335 -40.84 14.29 -18.99
N ASP A 336 -41.30 14.03 -17.77
CA ASP A 336 -41.39 15.02 -16.69
C ASP A 336 -40.15 14.87 -15.81
N TRP A 337 -39.28 15.89 -15.80
CA TRP A 337 -38.00 15.85 -15.09
C TRP A 337 -38.11 16.12 -13.59
N GLY A 338 -39.31 16.40 -13.08
CA GLY A 338 -39.57 16.58 -11.64
C GLY A 338 -39.17 17.93 -11.08
N ASP A 339 -38.62 18.84 -11.89
CA ASP A 339 -38.33 20.25 -11.56
C ASP A 339 -39.35 21.24 -12.17
N GLY A 340 -40.43 20.71 -12.75
CA GLY A 340 -41.44 21.46 -13.47
C GLY A 340 -41.20 21.57 -14.98
N SER A 341 -40.07 21.05 -15.49
CA SER A 341 -39.84 20.92 -16.93
C SER A 341 -40.42 19.61 -17.50
N ILE A 342 -41.14 19.74 -18.61
CA ILE A 342 -41.74 18.62 -19.35
C ILE A 342 -41.25 18.68 -20.80
N GLU A 343 -40.71 17.57 -21.29
CA GLU A 343 -40.31 17.39 -22.68
C GLU A 343 -41.22 16.38 -23.38
N GLU A 344 -41.92 16.81 -24.42
CA GLU A 344 -42.80 15.95 -25.22
C GLU A 344 -42.09 15.43 -26.49
N ASN A 345 -42.50 14.25 -26.97
CA ASN A 345 -42.00 13.64 -28.22
C ASN A 345 -40.47 13.43 -28.23
N VAL A 346 -39.89 13.03 -27.11
CA VAL A 346 -38.47 12.73 -27.00
C VAL A 346 -38.19 11.43 -27.76
N THR A 347 -37.20 11.48 -28.67
CA THR A 347 -36.87 10.35 -29.57
C THR A 347 -35.42 9.87 -29.51
N SER A 348 -34.54 10.66 -28.88
CA SER A 348 -33.12 10.32 -28.76
C SER A 348 -32.85 9.26 -27.70
N ALA A 349 -31.86 8.41 -27.94
CA ALA A 349 -31.27 7.59 -26.88
C ALA A 349 -30.54 8.47 -25.85
N TYR A 350 -30.49 8.01 -24.60
CA TYR A 350 -29.91 8.70 -23.44
C TYR A 350 -30.38 10.16 -23.32
N PRO A 351 -31.69 10.41 -23.19
CA PRO A 351 -32.17 11.78 -22.99
C PRO A 351 -31.54 12.36 -21.73
N SER A 352 -31.22 13.65 -21.77
CA SER A 352 -30.42 14.32 -20.74
C SER A 352 -31.03 15.65 -20.34
N HIS A 353 -30.92 15.99 -19.06
CA HIS A 353 -31.40 17.26 -18.50
C HIS A 353 -30.34 17.92 -17.62
N THR A 354 -30.41 19.24 -17.50
CA THR A 354 -29.53 20.02 -16.61
C THR A 354 -30.40 20.80 -15.63
N TYR A 355 -30.33 20.42 -14.36
CA TYR A 355 -31.07 21.07 -13.27
C TYR A 355 -30.43 22.40 -12.87
N THR A 356 -31.23 23.31 -12.32
CA THR A 356 -30.73 24.62 -11.84
C THR A 356 -30.07 24.51 -10.46
N ASP A 357 -30.64 23.69 -9.57
CA ASP A 357 -30.20 23.52 -8.20
C ASP A 357 -29.83 22.05 -7.91
N PRO A 358 -28.90 21.77 -6.98
CA PRO A 358 -28.73 20.43 -6.46
C PRO A 358 -29.93 20.03 -5.60
N GLY A 359 -30.31 18.76 -5.66
CA GLY A 359 -31.47 18.25 -4.94
C GLY A 359 -31.86 16.85 -5.38
N TYR A 360 -32.83 16.28 -4.68
CA TYR A 360 -33.48 15.05 -5.10
C TYR A 360 -34.62 15.39 -6.06
N TYR A 361 -34.79 14.64 -7.14
CA TYR A 361 -35.84 14.83 -8.14
C TYR A 361 -36.46 13.49 -8.51
N ILE A 362 -37.75 13.49 -8.86
CA ILE A 362 -38.46 12.28 -9.30
C ILE A 362 -38.88 12.48 -10.75
N VAL A 363 -38.26 11.71 -11.64
CA VAL A 363 -38.50 11.75 -13.07
C VAL A 363 -39.58 10.74 -13.45
N SER A 364 -40.53 11.15 -14.28
CA SER A 364 -41.59 10.29 -14.84
C SER A 364 -41.51 10.26 -16.36
N VAL A 365 -41.49 9.06 -16.94
CA VAL A 365 -41.35 8.85 -18.39
C VAL A 365 -42.50 8.02 -18.91
N LYS A 366 -43.37 8.63 -19.72
CA LYS A 366 -44.56 7.98 -20.28
C LYS A 366 -44.45 7.82 -21.78
N GLY A 367 -44.53 6.59 -22.27
CA GLY A 367 -44.42 6.27 -23.70
C GLY A 367 -43.63 4.98 -23.94
N SER A 368 -43.04 4.86 -25.12
CA SER A 368 -42.29 3.67 -25.54
C SER A 368 -40.81 3.76 -25.12
N VAL A 369 -40.40 2.85 -24.24
CA VAL A 369 -39.01 2.62 -23.81
C VAL A 369 -38.71 1.13 -23.89
N THR A 370 -37.89 0.72 -24.86
CA THR A 370 -37.72 -0.70 -25.19
C THR A 370 -36.56 -1.38 -24.46
N SER A 371 -35.62 -0.61 -23.93
CA SER A 371 -34.40 -1.12 -23.30
C SER A 371 -33.82 -0.12 -22.29
N LEU A 372 -33.32 -0.64 -21.17
CA LEU A 372 -32.57 0.11 -20.17
C LEU A 372 -31.09 -0.34 -20.15
N ASN A 373 -30.15 0.61 -20.08
CA ASN A 373 -28.72 0.36 -19.87
C ASN A 373 -28.04 1.61 -19.26
N SER A 374 -27.50 1.48 -18.04
CA SER A 374 -26.76 2.54 -17.35
C SER A 374 -25.25 2.48 -17.54
N TYR A 375 -24.73 1.34 -17.99
CA TYR A 375 -23.28 1.09 -18.14
C TYR A 375 -22.65 1.98 -19.20
N ASP A 376 -23.38 2.22 -20.30
CA ASP A 376 -22.91 2.98 -21.47
C ASP A 376 -23.40 4.45 -21.46
N ILE A 377 -23.81 4.99 -20.30
CA ILE A 377 -24.18 6.39 -20.17
C ILE A 377 -22.99 7.30 -20.58
N PRO A 378 -23.21 8.40 -21.33
CA PRO A 378 -22.14 9.25 -21.89
C PRO A 378 -21.15 9.91 -20.90
N ASP A 379 -21.33 9.75 -19.59
CA ASP A 379 -20.43 10.24 -18.55
C ASP A 379 -20.36 9.24 -17.37
N TYR A 380 -19.15 8.79 -17.08
CA TYR A 380 -18.91 7.71 -16.14
C TYR A 380 -19.19 8.14 -14.70
N GLY A 381 -20.08 7.42 -14.02
CA GLY A 381 -20.43 7.66 -12.62
C GLY A 381 -21.76 8.37 -12.41
N LEU A 382 -22.38 8.92 -13.46
CA LEU A 382 -23.72 9.54 -13.34
C LEU A 382 -24.82 8.53 -12.98
N GLY A 383 -24.64 7.24 -13.26
CA GLY A 383 -25.54 6.19 -12.76
C GLY A 383 -25.67 6.14 -11.23
N ASN A 384 -24.74 6.73 -10.46
CA ASN A 384 -24.83 6.86 -9.00
C ASN A 384 -25.78 7.97 -8.53
N GLN A 385 -26.30 8.78 -9.47
CA GLN A 385 -27.40 9.70 -9.18
C GLN A 385 -28.71 8.92 -9.00
N PHE A 386 -28.87 7.74 -9.59
CA PHE A 386 -30.09 6.93 -9.45
C PHE A 386 -30.17 6.33 -8.04
N LYS A 387 -31.23 6.67 -7.30
CA LYS A 387 -31.41 6.24 -5.91
C LYS A 387 -32.53 5.23 -5.72
N GLU A 388 -33.60 5.33 -6.51
CA GLU A 388 -34.77 4.47 -6.34
C GLU A 388 -35.60 4.39 -7.62
N VAL A 389 -36.03 3.19 -7.98
CA VAL A 389 -37.08 2.99 -9.00
C VAL A 389 -38.41 2.88 -8.27
N TYR A 390 -39.39 3.70 -8.63
CA TYR A 390 -40.72 3.70 -8.02
C TYR A 390 -41.75 2.92 -8.85
N ASN A 391 -41.59 2.90 -10.18
CA ASN A 391 -42.44 2.12 -11.07
C ASN A 391 -41.71 1.75 -12.37
N TRP A 392 -41.98 0.54 -12.88
CA TRP A 392 -41.40 0.05 -14.14
C TRP A 392 -42.14 0.57 -15.38
N GLY A 393 -43.47 0.72 -15.28
CA GLY A 393 -44.31 1.28 -16.34
C GLY A 393 -44.60 0.32 -17.50
N ARG A 394 -45.75 0.50 -18.16
CA ARG A 394 -46.11 -0.21 -19.42
C ARG A 394 -45.42 0.37 -20.65
N THR A 395 -44.10 0.47 -20.59
CA THR A 395 -43.28 1.16 -21.59
C THR A 395 -42.89 0.30 -22.80
N GLY A 396 -43.15 -1.01 -22.75
CA GLY A 396 -42.81 -1.94 -23.83
C GLY A 396 -41.38 -2.47 -23.77
N LEU A 397 -40.81 -2.61 -22.57
CA LEU A 397 -39.49 -3.19 -22.34
C LEU A 397 -39.34 -4.57 -22.97
N THR A 398 -38.20 -4.77 -23.63
CA THR A 398 -37.78 -6.05 -24.23
C THR A 398 -36.42 -6.51 -23.73
N SER A 399 -35.64 -5.63 -23.10
CA SER A 399 -34.31 -5.91 -22.55
C SER A 399 -34.06 -5.12 -21.28
N MET A 400 -33.50 -5.78 -20.26
CA MET A 400 -32.97 -5.18 -19.03
C MET A 400 -31.44 -5.38 -18.94
N ALA A 401 -30.78 -5.68 -20.07
CA ALA A 401 -29.34 -5.91 -20.09
C ALA A 401 -28.58 -4.65 -19.64
N ARG A 402 -27.87 -4.75 -18.50
CA ARG A 402 -27.11 -3.67 -17.86
C ARG A 402 -27.95 -2.46 -17.41
N ALA A 403 -29.26 -2.65 -17.17
CA ALA A 403 -30.21 -1.57 -16.84
C ALA A 403 -29.71 -0.57 -15.78
N PHE A 404 -29.21 -1.09 -14.66
CA PHE A 404 -28.66 -0.35 -13.52
C PHE A 404 -27.27 -0.85 -13.12
N GLN A 405 -26.51 -1.38 -14.08
CA GLN A 405 -25.14 -1.80 -13.81
C GLN A 405 -24.31 -0.62 -13.31
N ASN A 406 -23.55 -0.82 -12.23
CA ASN A 406 -22.73 0.19 -11.53
C ASN A 406 -23.51 1.35 -10.90
N CYS A 407 -24.83 1.26 -10.77
CA CYS A 407 -25.62 2.21 -9.98
C CYS A 407 -25.44 1.90 -8.48
N ARG A 408 -24.27 2.25 -7.94
CA ARG A 408 -23.81 1.85 -6.58
C ARG A 408 -24.62 2.45 -5.45
N GLU A 409 -25.41 3.46 -5.78
CA GLU A 409 -26.25 4.23 -4.88
C GLU A 409 -27.75 3.91 -5.02
N LEU A 410 -28.12 2.96 -5.90
CA LEU A 410 -29.50 2.50 -6.05
C LEU A 410 -29.89 1.68 -4.82
N LYS A 411 -30.82 2.19 -4.02
CA LYS A 411 -31.25 1.61 -2.73
C LYS A 411 -32.42 0.67 -2.86
N ARG A 412 -33.43 1.04 -3.66
CA ARG A 412 -34.71 0.33 -3.75
C ARG A 412 -35.21 0.23 -5.18
N ILE A 413 -35.88 -0.88 -5.45
CA ILE A 413 -36.59 -1.18 -6.70
C ILE A 413 -37.96 -1.78 -6.36
N PRO A 414 -38.98 -1.64 -7.21
CA PRO A 414 -40.33 -2.11 -6.93
C PRO A 414 -40.57 -3.50 -7.55
N SER A 415 -41.60 -4.20 -7.07
CA SER A 415 -42.17 -5.37 -7.75
C SER A 415 -42.70 -5.02 -9.14
N ASP A 416 -42.83 -5.99 -10.05
CA ASP A 416 -43.47 -5.74 -11.35
C ASP A 416 -45.00 -5.81 -11.27
N ASN A 417 -45.60 -4.72 -10.80
CA ASN A 417 -47.06 -4.55 -10.71
C ASN A 417 -47.72 -4.14 -12.04
N THR A 418 -46.96 -4.07 -13.13
CA THR A 418 -47.40 -3.49 -14.41
C THR A 418 -47.29 -4.43 -15.60
N GLU A 419 -46.80 -5.65 -15.38
CA GLU A 419 -46.40 -6.59 -16.43
C GLU A 419 -45.31 -6.00 -17.36
N ALA A 420 -44.48 -5.09 -16.83
CA ALA A 420 -43.43 -4.41 -17.57
C ALA A 420 -42.42 -5.41 -18.16
N PHE A 421 -42.21 -6.54 -17.49
CA PHE A 421 -41.24 -7.55 -17.89
C PHE A 421 -41.81 -8.67 -18.78
N ALA A 422 -43.09 -8.60 -19.16
CA ALA A 422 -43.77 -9.63 -19.96
C ALA A 422 -43.08 -10.00 -21.28
N LYS A 423 -42.35 -9.05 -21.88
CA LYS A 423 -41.61 -9.25 -23.14
C LYS A 423 -40.09 -9.19 -22.98
N VAL A 424 -39.58 -9.08 -21.75
CA VAL A 424 -38.14 -8.97 -21.50
C VAL A 424 -37.49 -10.35 -21.63
N THR A 425 -36.48 -10.45 -22.50
CA THR A 425 -35.77 -11.71 -22.75
C THR A 425 -34.47 -11.84 -21.95
N THR A 426 -33.95 -10.75 -21.37
CA THR A 426 -32.66 -10.78 -20.66
C THR A 426 -32.59 -9.78 -19.50
N PHE A 427 -32.04 -10.25 -18.38
CA PHE A 427 -31.65 -9.45 -17.20
C PHE A 427 -30.14 -9.50 -16.97
N HIS A 428 -29.37 -9.76 -18.02
CA HIS A 428 -27.92 -9.87 -17.93
C HIS A 428 -27.32 -8.60 -17.33
N TYR A 429 -26.62 -8.70 -16.20
CA TYR A 429 -26.06 -7.57 -15.43
C TYR A 429 -27.07 -6.49 -14.98
N ALA A 430 -28.38 -6.77 -14.94
CA ALA A 430 -29.40 -5.72 -14.75
C ALA A 430 -29.18 -4.85 -13.50
N PHE A 431 -28.78 -5.43 -12.36
CA PHE A 431 -28.52 -4.73 -11.10
C PHE A 431 -27.09 -4.96 -10.58
N ALA A 432 -26.17 -5.34 -11.46
CA ALA A 432 -24.82 -5.65 -11.04
C ALA A 432 -24.09 -4.42 -10.47
N ASP A 433 -23.40 -4.61 -9.35
CA ASP A 433 -22.74 -3.55 -8.58
C ASP A 433 -23.70 -2.48 -8.01
N CYS A 434 -24.99 -2.79 -7.82
CA CYS A 434 -25.90 -2.02 -6.96
C CYS A 434 -25.63 -2.34 -5.49
N ARG A 435 -24.53 -1.80 -4.95
CA ARG A 435 -23.94 -2.22 -3.66
C ARG A 435 -24.82 -1.95 -2.46
N VAL A 436 -25.64 -0.90 -2.51
CA VAL A 436 -26.54 -0.47 -1.43
C VAL A 436 -27.99 -0.91 -1.64
N LEU A 437 -28.26 -1.80 -2.60
CA LEU A 437 -29.60 -2.35 -2.82
C LEU A 437 -30.04 -3.09 -1.55
N GLU A 438 -31.10 -2.58 -0.91
CA GLU A 438 -31.52 -3.00 0.43
C GLU A 438 -32.18 -4.39 0.41
N ALA A 439 -33.00 -4.66 -0.60
CA ALA A 439 -33.70 -5.92 -0.77
C ALA A 439 -34.02 -6.20 -2.24
N VAL A 440 -34.24 -7.47 -2.57
CA VAL A 440 -34.89 -7.87 -3.82
C VAL A 440 -36.38 -8.03 -3.51
N PRO A 441 -37.28 -7.22 -4.09
CA PRO A 441 -38.70 -7.25 -3.73
C PRO A 441 -39.39 -8.53 -4.21
N ASP A 442 -40.36 -9.00 -3.42
CA ASP A 442 -41.28 -10.07 -3.81
C ASP A 442 -42.01 -9.69 -5.11
N GLY A 443 -42.18 -10.65 -6.02
CA GLY A 443 -42.89 -10.42 -7.29
C GLY A 443 -42.14 -9.60 -8.34
N LEU A 444 -40.84 -9.33 -8.16
CA LEU A 444 -40.03 -8.57 -9.13
C LEU A 444 -40.08 -9.16 -10.54
N PHE A 445 -40.04 -10.50 -10.68
CA PHE A 445 -39.97 -11.18 -11.97
C PHE A 445 -41.20 -12.05 -12.28
N ASP A 446 -42.33 -11.85 -11.58
CA ASP A 446 -43.53 -12.67 -11.76
C ASP A 446 -44.03 -12.71 -13.21
N HIS A 447 -43.86 -11.60 -13.94
CA HIS A 447 -44.27 -11.46 -15.32
C HIS A 447 -43.13 -11.69 -16.32
N ALA A 448 -41.90 -11.96 -15.88
CA ALA A 448 -40.74 -12.15 -16.76
C ALA A 448 -40.69 -13.56 -17.41
N THR A 449 -41.79 -13.98 -18.05
CA THR A 449 -41.97 -15.35 -18.58
C THR A 449 -41.14 -15.64 -19.83
N GLU A 450 -40.68 -14.60 -20.52
CA GLU A 450 -39.84 -14.68 -21.72
C GLU A 450 -38.34 -14.59 -21.42
N ALA A 451 -37.94 -14.43 -20.15
CA ALA A 451 -36.54 -14.28 -19.76
C ALA A 451 -35.74 -15.57 -20.03
N GLU A 452 -34.62 -15.44 -20.75
CA GLU A 452 -33.73 -16.53 -21.12
C GLU A 452 -32.47 -16.58 -20.22
N THR A 453 -32.09 -15.47 -19.59
CA THR A 453 -30.91 -15.39 -18.72
C THR A 453 -31.01 -14.31 -17.64
N PHE A 454 -30.51 -14.66 -16.44
CA PHE A 454 -30.30 -13.76 -15.31
C PHE A 454 -28.82 -13.70 -14.91
N ALA A 455 -27.91 -14.09 -15.81
CA ALA A 455 -26.49 -14.09 -15.52
C ALA A 455 -26.02 -12.71 -15.04
N TYR A 456 -25.35 -12.68 -13.89
CA TYR A 456 -24.83 -11.49 -13.20
C TYR A 456 -25.87 -10.50 -12.68
N CYS A 457 -27.17 -10.83 -12.68
CA CYS A 457 -28.25 -9.86 -12.40
C CYS A 457 -28.05 -9.10 -11.07
N PHE A 458 -27.72 -9.79 -9.96
CA PHE A 458 -27.46 -9.18 -8.65
C PHE A 458 -26.01 -9.36 -8.17
N GLN A 459 -25.06 -9.45 -9.12
CA GLN A 459 -23.66 -9.56 -8.77
C GLN A 459 -23.22 -8.32 -7.97
N ASN A 460 -22.50 -8.51 -6.87
CA ASN A 460 -21.98 -7.47 -5.99
C ASN A 460 -23.06 -6.55 -5.36
N CYS A 461 -24.31 -7.02 -5.25
CA CYS A 461 -25.33 -6.38 -4.41
C CYS A 461 -25.05 -6.70 -2.93
N ASN A 462 -24.05 -6.04 -2.37
CA ASN A 462 -23.43 -6.43 -1.10
C ASN A 462 -24.37 -6.34 0.12
N MET A 463 -25.43 -5.52 0.05
CA MET A 463 -26.40 -5.36 1.14
C MET A 463 -27.60 -6.33 1.06
N VAL A 464 -27.77 -7.06 -0.04
CA VAL A 464 -28.86 -8.04 -0.17
C VAL A 464 -28.58 -9.25 0.72
N THR A 465 -29.37 -9.41 1.78
CA THR A 465 -29.21 -10.48 2.80
C THR A 465 -30.16 -11.67 2.63
N GLU A 466 -31.20 -11.52 1.81
CA GLU A 466 -32.21 -12.53 1.52
C GLU A 466 -32.77 -12.34 0.11
N VAL A 467 -33.39 -13.40 -0.41
CA VAL A 467 -34.05 -13.39 -1.72
C VAL A 467 -35.41 -14.07 -1.61
N PRO A 468 -36.46 -13.57 -2.29
CA PRO A 468 -37.78 -14.20 -2.29
C PRO A 468 -37.75 -15.63 -2.82
N ALA A 469 -38.47 -16.56 -2.19
CA ALA A 469 -38.49 -17.97 -2.58
C ALA A 469 -38.98 -18.18 -4.02
N ASP A 470 -40.00 -17.42 -4.43
CA ASP A 470 -40.63 -17.54 -5.74
C ASP A 470 -40.04 -16.60 -6.81
N LEU A 471 -38.91 -15.94 -6.52
CA LEU A 471 -38.33 -14.89 -7.39
C LEU A 471 -38.18 -15.31 -8.86
N LEU A 472 -37.82 -16.56 -9.14
CA LEU A 472 -37.62 -17.09 -10.50
C LEU A 472 -38.68 -18.12 -10.92
N TYR A 473 -39.76 -18.28 -10.14
CA TYR A 473 -40.73 -19.36 -10.30
C TYR A 473 -41.41 -19.37 -11.68
N ASN A 474 -41.76 -18.19 -12.21
CA ASN A 474 -42.42 -18.05 -13.51
C ASN A 474 -41.43 -17.97 -14.70
N CYS A 475 -40.13 -17.84 -14.45
CA CYS A 475 -39.09 -17.70 -15.47
C CYS A 475 -38.64 -19.06 -16.03
N THR A 476 -39.57 -19.80 -16.65
CA THR A 476 -39.34 -21.22 -17.04
C THR A 476 -38.36 -21.43 -18.21
N LYS A 477 -38.06 -20.37 -18.98
CA LYS A 477 -37.17 -20.42 -20.16
C LYS A 477 -35.70 -20.17 -19.85
N ILE A 478 -35.34 -19.90 -18.59
CA ILE A 478 -33.97 -19.51 -18.25
C ILE A 478 -32.98 -20.66 -18.46
N THR A 479 -31.88 -20.34 -19.12
CA THR A 479 -30.79 -21.30 -19.43
C THR A 479 -29.52 -21.02 -18.64
N SER A 480 -29.33 -19.79 -18.16
CA SER A 480 -28.17 -19.39 -17.35
C SER A 480 -28.54 -18.44 -16.21
N VAL A 481 -27.98 -18.74 -15.03
CA VAL A 481 -28.01 -17.90 -13.82
C VAL A 481 -26.58 -17.65 -13.31
N GLY A 482 -25.59 -17.72 -14.21
CA GLY A 482 -24.19 -17.60 -13.85
C GLY A 482 -23.90 -16.31 -13.08
N SER A 483 -23.23 -16.40 -11.93
CA SER A 483 -22.92 -15.26 -11.03
C SER A 483 -24.13 -14.47 -10.49
N LEU A 484 -25.35 -15.00 -10.57
CA LEU A 484 -26.58 -14.30 -10.20
C LEU A 484 -26.49 -13.60 -8.84
N PHE A 485 -25.97 -14.27 -7.80
CA PHE A 485 -25.86 -13.76 -6.43
C PHE A 485 -24.41 -13.64 -5.95
N SER A 486 -23.44 -13.61 -6.87
CA SER A 486 -22.02 -13.54 -6.49
C SER A 486 -21.75 -12.23 -5.75
N GLY A 487 -21.14 -12.29 -4.57
CA GLY A 487 -20.81 -11.10 -3.78
C GLY A 487 -21.98 -10.49 -3.01
N THR A 488 -23.10 -11.19 -2.89
CA THR A 488 -24.24 -10.81 -2.04
C THR A 488 -24.03 -11.25 -0.59
N ALA A 489 -24.83 -10.70 0.34
CA ALA A 489 -24.82 -11.08 1.75
C ALA A 489 -25.86 -12.16 2.09
N ILE A 490 -26.38 -12.89 1.10
CA ILE A 490 -27.43 -13.89 1.35
C ILE A 490 -26.93 -15.01 2.27
N THR A 491 -27.76 -15.35 3.25
CA THR A 491 -27.43 -16.35 4.29
C THR A 491 -28.22 -17.65 4.17
N GLN A 492 -29.33 -17.63 3.44
CA GLN A 492 -30.19 -18.78 3.16
C GLN A 492 -30.74 -18.70 1.72
N ILE A 493 -31.19 -19.85 1.21
CA ILE A 493 -31.86 -20.00 -0.08
C ILE A 493 -32.95 -21.07 0.07
N ASP A 494 -34.11 -20.84 -0.54
CA ASP A 494 -35.22 -21.80 -0.48
C ASP A 494 -34.90 -23.11 -1.23
N GLU A 495 -35.45 -24.24 -0.79
CA GLU A 495 -35.17 -25.55 -1.42
C GLU A 495 -35.75 -25.66 -2.83
N ASP A 496 -36.85 -24.94 -3.11
CA ASP A 496 -37.58 -24.98 -4.37
C ASP A 496 -37.24 -23.79 -5.30
N PHE A 497 -36.24 -22.97 -4.94
CA PHE A 497 -35.87 -21.73 -5.66
C PHE A 497 -35.65 -21.95 -7.18
N PHE A 498 -35.03 -23.07 -7.59
CA PHE A 498 -34.82 -23.42 -9.00
C PHE A 498 -35.76 -24.52 -9.53
N SER A 499 -36.82 -24.87 -8.80
CA SER A 499 -37.68 -26.04 -9.09
C SER A 499 -38.37 -25.98 -10.46
N ARG A 500 -38.68 -24.77 -10.95
CA ARG A 500 -39.40 -24.53 -12.21
C ARG A 500 -38.48 -24.26 -13.40
N ASN A 501 -37.18 -24.05 -13.17
CA ASN A 501 -36.23 -23.65 -14.20
C ASN A 501 -35.52 -24.86 -14.83
N THR A 502 -36.30 -25.75 -15.45
CA THR A 502 -35.83 -27.05 -15.96
C THR A 502 -34.86 -26.95 -17.14
N GLU A 503 -34.79 -25.78 -17.77
CA GLU A 503 -33.91 -25.48 -18.92
C GLU A 503 -32.51 -24.99 -18.52
N LEU A 504 -32.22 -24.83 -17.22
CA LEU A 504 -30.91 -24.38 -16.73
C LEU A 504 -29.78 -25.30 -17.21
N THR A 505 -28.77 -24.69 -17.84
CA THR A 505 -27.53 -25.33 -18.27
C THR A 505 -26.31 -24.82 -17.51
N ASP A 506 -26.28 -23.55 -17.08
CA ASP A 506 -25.12 -22.94 -16.41
C ASP A 506 -25.48 -22.38 -15.03
N CYS A 507 -24.91 -23.01 -14.00
CA CYS A 507 -25.02 -22.61 -12.59
C CYS A 507 -23.67 -22.19 -12.01
N SER A 508 -22.75 -21.67 -12.83
CA SER A 508 -21.42 -21.27 -12.38
C SER A 508 -21.48 -20.00 -11.51
N ILE A 509 -20.65 -19.91 -10.47
CA ILE A 509 -20.39 -18.67 -9.70
C ILE A 509 -21.62 -18.10 -8.95
N ILE A 510 -22.79 -18.77 -8.94
CA ILE A 510 -24.04 -18.22 -8.36
C ILE A 510 -23.82 -17.64 -6.96
N PHE A 511 -23.14 -18.38 -6.09
CA PHE A 511 -22.97 -18.05 -4.67
C PHE A 511 -21.52 -17.69 -4.31
N SER A 512 -20.66 -17.42 -5.29
CA SER A 512 -19.27 -17.03 -5.04
C SER A 512 -19.15 -15.75 -4.22
N ASN A 513 -18.12 -15.65 -3.38
CA ASN A 513 -17.87 -14.50 -2.51
C ASN A 513 -19.07 -14.13 -1.63
N GLY A 514 -19.93 -15.11 -1.30
CA GLY A 514 -21.18 -14.90 -0.57
C GLY A 514 -21.08 -15.07 0.94
N LYS A 515 -22.24 -15.19 1.61
CA LYS A 515 -22.37 -15.39 3.06
C LYS A 515 -23.14 -16.67 3.45
N LEU A 516 -23.37 -17.58 2.49
CA LEU A 516 -24.04 -18.85 2.74
C LEU A 516 -23.18 -19.79 3.60
N LYS A 517 -23.79 -20.37 4.64
CA LYS A 517 -23.16 -21.44 5.44
C LYS A 517 -23.33 -22.83 4.85
N THR A 518 -24.46 -23.06 4.17
CA THR A 518 -24.84 -24.31 3.51
C THR A 518 -25.96 -24.02 2.50
N VAL A 519 -26.44 -25.05 1.80
CA VAL A 519 -27.59 -24.98 0.90
C VAL A 519 -28.54 -26.18 1.14
N PRO A 520 -29.82 -26.08 0.78
CA PRO A 520 -30.73 -27.22 0.81
C PRO A 520 -30.31 -28.33 -0.17
N GLU A 521 -30.55 -29.59 0.21
CA GLU A 521 -30.19 -30.76 -0.61
C GLU A 521 -30.91 -30.78 -1.97
N LYS A 522 -32.16 -30.31 -2.03
CA LYS A 522 -32.99 -30.34 -3.25
C LYS A 522 -32.84 -29.13 -4.15
N LEU A 523 -31.95 -28.19 -3.83
CA LEU A 523 -31.82 -26.91 -4.55
C LEU A 523 -31.71 -27.08 -6.08
N PHE A 524 -31.03 -28.13 -6.55
CA PHE A 524 -30.84 -28.43 -7.98
C PHE A 524 -31.56 -29.70 -8.47
N ALA A 525 -32.52 -30.23 -7.71
CA ALA A 525 -33.14 -31.54 -7.97
C ALA A 525 -33.89 -31.62 -9.32
N ASN A 526 -34.38 -30.48 -9.84
CA ASN A 526 -35.16 -30.41 -11.07
C ASN A 526 -34.34 -29.96 -12.29
N ASN A 527 -33.08 -29.57 -12.12
CA ASN A 527 -32.26 -28.93 -13.16
C ASN A 527 -31.34 -29.94 -13.87
N LYS A 528 -31.96 -30.90 -14.56
CA LYS A 528 -31.25 -32.06 -15.17
C LYS A 528 -30.29 -31.69 -16.31
N LYS A 529 -30.48 -30.51 -16.92
CA LYS A 529 -29.70 -30.02 -18.06
C LYS A 529 -28.43 -29.26 -17.66
N VAL A 530 -28.19 -29.05 -16.37
CA VAL A 530 -27.00 -28.33 -15.89
C VAL A 530 -25.73 -29.07 -16.29
N THR A 531 -24.84 -28.36 -16.98
CA THR A 531 -23.55 -28.89 -17.45
C THR A 531 -22.38 -28.42 -16.58
N THR A 532 -22.52 -27.34 -15.81
CA THR A 532 -21.41 -26.79 -15.01
C THR A 532 -21.88 -26.19 -13.68
N PHE A 533 -21.11 -26.49 -12.63
CA PHE A 533 -21.16 -25.84 -11.32
C PHE A 533 -19.83 -25.17 -10.96
N ASN A 534 -19.12 -24.67 -11.99
CA ASN A 534 -17.81 -24.06 -11.79
C ASN A 534 -17.89 -22.90 -10.81
N SER A 535 -17.01 -22.92 -9.81
CA SER A 535 -16.90 -21.90 -8.78
C SER A 535 -18.22 -21.62 -8.05
N LEU A 536 -19.18 -22.55 -7.98
CA LEU A 536 -20.50 -22.29 -7.39
C LEU A 536 -20.43 -21.58 -6.02
N PHE A 537 -19.51 -22.01 -5.15
CA PHE A 537 -19.30 -21.45 -3.81
C PHE A 537 -17.93 -20.80 -3.61
N ALA A 538 -17.15 -20.54 -4.67
CA ALA A 538 -15.78 -20.09 -4.53
C ALA A 538 -15.66 -18.80 -3.69
N ASN A 539 -14.68 -18.75 -2.79
CA ASN A 539 -14.39 -17.69 -1.81
C ASN A 539 -15.58 -17.34 -0.89
N THR A 540 -16.52 -18.27 -0.72
CA THR A 540 -17.57 -18.13 0.30
C THR A 540 -16.99 -18.63 1.63
N GLU A 541 -16.23 -17.77 2.30
CA GLU A 541 -15.50 -18.11 3.53
C GLU A 541 -16.41 -18.57 4.67
N SER A 542 -17.71 -18.30 4.58
CA SER A 542 -18.72 -18.77 5.55
C SER A 542 -19.28 -20.16 5.27
N PHE A 543 -19.00 -20.75 4.10
CA PHE A 543 -19.57 -22.03 3.69
C PHE A 543 -18.87 -23.18 4.39
N GLU A 544 -19.58 -23.89 5.27
CA GLU A 544 -19.01 -24.90 6.18
C GLU A 544 -19.49 -26.33 5.90
N PHE A 545 -20.67 -26.51 5.29
CA PHE A 545 -21.32 -27.81 5.12
C PHE A 545 -21.98 -27.94 3.74
N VAL A 546 -21.82 -29.11 3.11
CA VAL A 546 -22.52 -29.48 1.87
C VAL A 546 -23.38 -30.74 2.07
N PRO A 547 -24.65 -30.75 1.64
CA PRO A 547 -25.49 -31.96 1.65
C PRO A 547 -25.01 -33.02 0.66
N ALA A 548 -25.15 -34.30 1.01
CA ALA A 548 -24.70 -35.42 0.17
C ALA A 548 -25.41 -35.48 -1.20
N GLY A 549 -26.72 -35.19 -1.22
CA GLY A 549 -27.56 -35.29 -2.42
C GLY A 549 -27.58 -34.05 -3.33
N LEU A 550 -26.79 -33.01 -3.05
CA LEU A 550 -26.90 -31.71 -3.73
C LEU A 550 -26.80 -31.82 -5.28
N PHE A 551 -25.95 -32.72 -5.79
CA PHE A 551 -25.74 -32.92 -7.23
C PHE A 551 -26.34 -34.21 -7.78
N ALA A 552 -27.17 -34.91 -6.99
CA ALA A 552 -27.63 -36.27 -7.30
C ALA A 552 -28.50 -36.37 -8.56
N ASN A 553 -29.11 -35.26 -9.01
CA ASN A 553 -30.03 -35.21 -10.14
C ASN A 553 -29.50 -34.41 -11.35
N ASN A 554 -28.19 -34.16 -11.43
CA ASN A 554 -27.56 -33.37 -12.50
C ASN A 554 -26.60 -34.23 -13.35
N PRO A 555 -27.11 -35.19 -14.16
CA PRO A 555 -26.28 -36.17 -14.88
C PRO A 555 -25.46 -35.56 -16.02
N GLU A 556 -25.82 -34.36 -16.49
CA GLU A 556 -25.17 -33.67 -17.60
C GLU A 556 -23.92 -32.86 -17.19
N VAL A 557 -23.62 -32.78 -15.89
CA VAL A 557 -22.48 -32.00 -15.39
C VAL A 557 -21.16 -32.56 -15.92
N ASP A 558 -20.39 -31.69 -16.58
CA ASP A 558 -19.06 -31.99 -17.12
C ASP A 558 -17.92 -31.35 -16.30
N SER A 559 -18.21 -30.41 -15.40
CA SER A 559 -17.18 -29.66 -14.67
C SER A 559 -17.62 -29.15 -13.29
N PHE A 560 -16.75 -29.38 -12.31
CA PHE A 560 -16.81 -28.88 -10.92
C PHE A 560 -15.57 -28.05 -10.58
N ARG A 561 -14.99 -27.35 -11.56
CA ARG A 561 -13.77 -26.55 -11.38
C ARG A 561 -14.01 -25.50 -10.30
N MET A 562 -13.11 -25.41 -9.32
CA MET A 562 -13.14 -24.42 -8.23
C MET A 562 -14.40 -24.45 -7.34
N LEU A 563 -15.19 -25.52 -7.37
CA LEU A 563 -16.50 -25.63 -6.73
C LEU A 563 -16.58 -25.04 -5.30
N PHE A 564 -15.67 -25.44 -4.42
CA PHE A 564 -15.56 -25.01 -3.02
C PHE A 564 -14.28 -24.24 -2.74
N SER A 565 -13.61 -23.72 -3.78
CA SER A 565 -12.29 -23.10 -3.61
C SER A 565 -12.35 -21.92 -2.64
N GLY A 566 -11.56 -21.90 -1.57
CA GLY A 566 -11.53 -20.79 -0.60
C GLY A 566 -12.73 -20.72 0.34
N THR A 567 -13.39 -21.85 0.60
CA THR A 567 -14.49 -21.96 1.59
C THR A 567 -13.99 -22.50 2.93
N SER A 568 -14.81 -22.38 3.98
CA SER A 568 -14.52 -23.01 5.29
C SER A 568 -15.05 -24.45 5.40
N LEU A 569 -15.20 -25.16 4.28
CA LEU A 569 -15.74 -26.52 4.23
C LEU A 569 -14.86 -27.46 5.06
N LYS A 570 -15.41 -28.07 6.12
CA LYS A 570 -14.65 -28.91 7.09
C LYS A 570 -14.62 -30.40 6.73
N SER A 571 -15.63 -30.87 6.00
CA SER A 571 -15.77 -32.28 5.60
C SER A 571 -16.56 -32.38 4.30
N VAL A 572 -16.37 -33.49 3.59
CA VAL A 572 -17.09 -33.78 2.34
C VAL A 572 -17.87 -35.09 2.53
N PRO A 573 -19.19 -35.13 2.26
CA PRO A 573 -19.98 -36.34 2.38
C PRO A 573 -19.60 -37.38 1.32
N ALA A 574 -19.74 -38.66 1.68
CA ALA A 574 -19.61 -39.77 0.73
C ALA A 574 -20.67 -39.66 -0.38
N GLY A 575 -20.30 -40.06 -1.60
CA GLY A 575 -21.21 -40.08 -2.74
C GLY A 575 -21.62 -38.73 -3.33
N LEU A 576 -21.01 -37.61 -2.93
CA LEU A 576 -21.36 -36.26 -3.41
C LEU A 576 -21.42 -36.13 -4.94
N PHE A 577 -20.58 -36.87 -5.67
CA PHE A 577 -20.50 -36.85 -7.13
C PHE A 577 -20.96 -38.15 -7.81
N ALA A 578 -21.61 -39.07 -7.08
CA ALA A 578 -21.86 -40.44 -7.53
C ALA A 578 -22.65 -40.57 -8.84
N ASN A 579 -23.51 -39.59 -9.14
CA ASN A 579 -24.38 -39.59 -10.33
C ASN A 579 -23.88 -38.69 -11.47
N ASN A 580 -22.70 -38.07 -11.33
CA ASN A 580 -22.16 -37.12 -12.31
C ASN A 580 -21.13 -37.77 -13.25
N HIS A 581 -21.58 -38.77 -14.03
CA HIS A 581 -20.72 -39.60 -14.90
C HIS A 581 -20.10 -38.86 -16.11
N LYS A 582 -20.52 -37.62 -16.37
CA LYS A 582 -19.98 -36.80 -17.47
C LYS A 582 -18.83 -35.88 -17.04
N VAL A 583 -18.50 -35.82 -15.75
CA VAL A 583 -17.49 -34.91 -15.23
C VAL A 583 -16.11 -35.23 -15.80
N THR A 584 -15.49 -34.20 -16.35
CA THR A 584 -14.13 -34.23 -16.91
C THR A 584 -13.14 -33.41 -16.07
N ASN A 585 -13.61 -32.53 -15.18
CA ASN A 585 -12.78 -31.50 -14.56
C ASN A 585 -13.10 -31.26 -13.07
N PHE A 586 -12.15 -31.65 -12.19
CA PHE A 586 -12.15 -31.34 -10.75
C PHE A 586 -11.04 -30.35 -10.36
N GLN A 587 -10.55 -29.56 -11.33
CA GLN A 587 -9.46 -28.62 -11.07
C GLN A 587 -9.81 -27.67 -9.93
N SER A 588 -8.98 -27.62 -8.89
CA SER A 588 -9.17 -26.74 -7.72
C SER A 588 -10.50 -26.90 -6.98
N ALA A 589 -11.23 -28.01 -7.16
CA ALA A 589 -12.58 -28.18 -6.62
C ALA A 589 -12.66 -27.96 -5.10
N PHE A 590 -11.62 -28.32 -4.35
CA PHE A 590 -11.53 -28.15 -2.89
C PHE A 590 -10.34 -27.26 -2.47
N SER A 591 -9.72 -26.50 -3.38
CA SER A 591 -8.50 -25.78 -3.03
C SER A 591 -8.75 -24.74 -1.94
N LYS A 592 -7.86 -24.63 -0.95
CA LYS A 592 -7.97 -23.69 0.18
C LYS A 592 -9.26 -23.89 1.00
N THR A 593 -9.69 -25.14 1.17
CA THR A 593 -10.76 -25.49 2.10
C THR A 593 -10.21 -25.91 3.46
N ALA A 594 -11.07 -25.91 4.48
CA ALA A 594 -10.75 -26.39 5.82
C ALA A 594 -10.98 -27.91 5.99
N ILE A 595 -10.96 -28.69 4.91
CA ILE A 595 -11.25 -30.12 4.98
C ILE A 595 -10.15 -30.84 5.76
N GLN A 596 -10.55 -31.71 6.69
CA GLN A 596 -9.60 -32.46 7.53
C GLN A 596 -9.35 -33.88 7.01
N SER A 597 -10.34 -34.45 6.32
CA SER A 597 -10.28 -35.76 5.66
C SER A 597 -11.26 -35.82 4.50
N VAL A 598 -11.10 -36.81 3.62
CA VAL A 598 -11.98 -37.06 2.47
C VAL A 598 -12.43 -38.52 2.41
N PRO A 599 -13.66 -38.82 1.98
CA PRO A 599 -14.14 -40.20 1.86
C PRO A 599 -13.48 -40.92 0.68
N ALA A 600 -13.31 -42.24 0.79
CA ALA A 600 -12.62 -43.05 -0.21
C ALA A 600 -13.35 -43.12 -1.57
N ASP A 601 -14.67 -43.00 -1.53
CA ASP A 601 -15.58 -43.04 -2.68
C ASP A 601 -15.96 -41.65 -3.20
N LEU A 602 -15.24 -40.59 -2.81
CA LEU A 602 -15.56 -39.21 -3.18
C LEU A 602 -15.77 -39.02 -4.70
N PHE A 603 -14.93 -39.66 -5.52
CA PHE A 603 -14.99 -39.55 -6.98
C PHE A 603 -15.64 -40.77 -7.65
N ALA A 604 -16.31 -41.65 -6.90
CA ALA A 604 -16.93 -42.84 -7.45
C ALA A 604 -17.91 -42.50 -8.59
N GLY A 605 -17.80 -43.21 -9.71
CA GLY A 605 -18.66 -42.99 -10.88
C GLY A 605 -18.22 -41.85 -11.81
N CYS A 606 -17.18 -41.08 -11.49
CA CYS A 606 -16.63 -40.03 -12.35
C CYS A 606 -15.56 -40.57 -13.32
N ASP A 607 -15.92 -41.54 -14.17
CA ASP A 607 -15.01 -42.30 -15.04
C ASP A 607 -14.44 -41.51 -16.24
N LYS A 608 -14.99 -40.32 -16.51
CA LYS A 608 -14.54 -39.42 -17.58
C LYS A 608 -13.59 -38.31 -17.13
N VAL A 609 -13.19 -38.29 -15.86
CA VAL A 609 -12.31 -37.24 -15.33
C VAL A 609 -10.99 -37.22 -16.11
N THR A 610 -10.55 -36.02 -16.50
CA THR A 610 -9.29 -35.80 -17.20
C THR A 610 -8.26 -35.09 -16.32
N THR A 611 -8.70 -34.40 -15.27
CA THR A 611 -7.83 -33.61 -14.39
C THR A 611 -8.35 -33.50 -12.95
N PHE A 612 -7.43 -33.71 -12.01
CA PHE A 612 -7.53 -33.38 -10.57
C PHE A 612 -6.53 -32.27 -10.19
N MET A 613 -6.08 -31.49 -11.18
CA MET A 613 -5.02 -30.52 -10.98
C MET A 613 -5.42 -29.54 -9.87
N SER A 614 -4.53 -29.35 -8.89
CA SER A 614 -4.79 -28.47 -7.74
C SER A 614 -6.03 -28.80 -6.90
N CYS A 615 -6.65 -29.98 -7.04
CA CYS A 615 -7.94 -30.30 -6.43
C CYS A 615 -7.98 -29.99 -4.92
N PHE A 616 -6.89 -30.29 -4.21
CA PHE A 616 -6.73 -30.05 -2.77
C PHE A 616 -5.63 -29.04 -2.44
N THR A 617 -5.15 -28.22 -3.40
CA THR A 617 -4.10 -27.24 -3.12
C THR A 617 -4.51 -26.31 -1.97
N GLY A 618 -3.65 -26.15 -0.96
CA GLY A 618 -3.86 -25.25 0.16
C GLY A 618 -4.91 -25.73 1.16
N CYS A 619 -5.34 -26.98 1.13
CA CYS A 619 -6.14 -27.57 2.22
C CYS A 619 -5.25 -27.75 3.45
N SER A 620 -4.96 -26.65 4.15
CA SER A 620 -3.96 -26.60 5.21
C SER A 620 -4.34 -27.44 6.43
N GLU A 621 -5.61 -27.82 6.57
CA GLU A 621 -6.12 -28.69 7.64
C GLU A 621 -6.20 -30.18 7.25
N LEU A 622 -5.93 -30.55 5.98
CA LEU A 622 -6.04 -31.92 5.51
C LEU A 622 -4.95 -32.79 6.14
N GLN A 623 -5.34 -33.79 6.95
CA GLN A 623 -4.40 -34.59 7.74
C GLN A 623 -4.01 -35.92 7.08
N SER A 624 -4.94 -36.52 6.32
CA SER A 624 -4.77 -37.81 5.66
C SER A 624 -5.68 -37.93 4.43
N VAL A 625 -5.33 -38.86 3.53
CA VAL A 625 -6.15 -39.21 2.35
C VAL A 625 -6.26 -40.73 2.22
N PRO A 626 -7.37 -41.29 1.73
CA PRO A 626 -7.53 -42.73 1.52
C PRO A 626 -6.82 -43.22 0.25
N ALA A 627 -6.29 -44.44 0.27
CA ALA A 627 -5.56 -45.04 -0.85
C ALA A 627 -6.39 -45.11 -2.15
N GLU A 628 -7.69 -45.39 -2.03
CA GLU A 628 -8.61 -45.56 -3.16
C GLU A 628 -9.18 -44.23 -3.70
N LEU A 629 -8.77 -43.07 -3.16
CA LEU A 629 -9.37 -41.75 -3.45
C LEU A 629 -9.54 -41.50 -4.95
N PHE A 630 -8.47 -41.60 -5.73
CA PHE A 630 -8.53 -41.35 -7.18
C PHE A 630 -8.96 -42.59 -7.95
N LYS A 631 -8.61 -43.78 -7.46
CA LYS A 631 -8.92 -45.06 -8.10
C LYS A 631 -10.43 -45.31 -8.16
N SER A 632 -11.18 -44.84 -7.16
CA SER A 632 -12.64 -44.91 -7.11
C SER A 632 -13.32 -44.25 -8.32
N SER A 633 -12.67 -43.27 -8.97
CA SER A 633 -13.19 -42.66 -10.20
C SER A 633 -13.28 -43.62 -11.38
N GLY A 634 -12.41 -44.64 -11.47
CA GLY A 634 -12.28 -45.49 -12.65
C GLY A 634 -11.64 -44.81 -13.87
N ALA A 635 -11.19 -43.56 -13.75
CA ALA A 635 -10.73 -42.70 -14.85
C ALA A 635 -9.30 -43.01 -15.35
N PHE A 636 -8.89 -44.28 -15.40
CA PHE A 636 -7.51 -44.70 -15.70
C PHE A 636 -7.03 -44.32 -17.11
N THR A 637 -7.95 -44.25 -18.07
CA THR A 637 -7.64 -43.97 -19.48
C THR A 637 -7.79 -42.50 -19.87
N THR A 638 -8.50 -41.71 -19.06
CA THR A 638 -8.80 -40.30 -19.33
C THR A 638 -7.89 -39.34 -18.57
N VAL A 639 -7.45 -39.74 -17.37
CA VAL A 639 -6.44 -39.03 -16.57
C VAL A 639 -5.05 -39.24 -17.19
N THR A 640 -4.55 -38.21 -17.86
CA THR A 640 -3.28 -38.27 -18.61
C THR A 640 -2.32 -37.15 -18.20
N LYS A 641 -2.14 -36.12 -19.03
CA LYS A 641 -0.95 -35.25 -19.04
C LYS A 641 -0.50 -34.70 -17.67
N THR A 642 -1.22 -33.71 -17.16
CA THR A 642 -0.86 -32.89 -15.98
C THR A 642 -1.90 -33.00 -14.88
N ALA A 643 -2.63 -34.11 -14.87
CA ALA A 643 -3.85 -34.26 -14.09
C ALA A 643 -3.63 -34.21 -12.57
N PHE A 644 -2.42 -34.47 -12.08
CA PHE A 644 -2.08 -34.47 -10.66
C PHE A 644 -1.14 -33.32 -10.24
N ASN A 645 -0.87 -32.36 -11.12
CA ASN A 645 0.00 -31.24 -10.76
C ASN A 645 -0.61 -30.44 -9.60
N ASN A 646 0.22 -30.07 -8.62
CA ASN A 646 -0.13 -29.31 -7.42
C ASN A 646 -1.23 -29.94 -6.53
N ILE A 647 -1.58 -31.22 -6.72
CA ILE A 647 -2.82 -31.76 -6.16
C ILE A 647 -2.97 -31.57 -4.63
N PHE A 648 -1.90 -31.77 -3.86
CA PHE A 648 -1.83 -31.55 -2.41
C PHE A 648 -0.82 -30.45 -2.04
N LYS A 649 -0.47 -29.58 -2.99
CA LYS A 649 0.44 -28.46 -2.71
C LYS A 649 -0.07 -27.64 -1.52
N ASP A 650 0.80 -27.26 -0.61
CA ASP A 650 0.51 -26.47 0.60
C ASP A 650 -0.54 -27.12 1.54
N CYS A 651 -0.72 -28.45 1.48
CA CYS A 651 -1.46 -29.21 2.51
C CYS A 651 -0.56 -29.38 3.75
N THR A 652 -0.36 -28.29 4.50
CA THR A 652 0.66 -28.20 5.54
C THR A 652 0.44 -29.17 6.71
N SER A 653 -0.79 -29.64 6.95
CA SER A 653 -1.12 -30.63 8.00
C SER A 653 -1.09 -32.08 7.52
N LEU A 654 -0.81 -32.37 6.25
CA LEU A 654 -0.80 -33.74 5.72
C LEU A 654 0.38 -34.51 6.34
N THR A 655 0.08 -35.53 7.15
CA THR A 655 1.10 -36.24 7.95
C THR A 655 1.66 -37.49 7.26
N GLU A 656 0.84 -38.13 6.43
CA GLU A 656 1.16 -39.35 5.70
C GLU A 656 0.45 -39.40 4.34
N VAL A 657 1.02 -40.19 3.43
CA VAL A 657 0.42 -40.50 2.12
C VAL A 657 0.29 -42.03 2.04
N PRO A 658 -0.89 -42.58 1.71
CA PRO A 658 -1.07 -44.02 1.65
C PRO A 658 -0.33 -44.63 0.44
N ALA A 659 0.12 -45.88 0.59
CA ALA A 659 0.62 -46.66 -0.53
C ALA A 659 -0.47 -46.85 -1.60
N GLY A 660 -0.07 -46.81 -2.88
CA GLY A 660 -0.97 -47.05 -4.01
C GLY A 660 -1.91 -45.89 -4.37
N LEU A 661 -1.76 -44.69 -3.79
CA LEU A 661 -2.62 -43.53 -4.07
C LEU A 661 -2.77 -43.21 -5.57
N PHE A 662 -1.73 -43.47 -6.37
CA PHE A 662 -1.70 -43.20 -7.81
C PHE A 662 -1.72 -44.47 -8.67
N ASP A 663 -2.09 -45.62 -8.10
CA ASP A 663 -2.07 -46.89 -8.81
C ASP A 663 -3.06 -46.94 -9.98
N GLY A 664 -2.59 -47.50 -11.11
CA GLY A 664 -3.38 -47.67 -12.34
C GLY A 664 -3.35 -46.47 -13.29
N PHE A 665 -2.91 -45.29 -12.84
CA PHE A 665 -2.78 -44.07 -13.66
C PHE A 665 -1.51 -44.09 -14.51
N THR A 666 -1.40 -45.09 -15.39
CA THR A 666 -0.20 -45.39 -16.20
C THR A 666 0.09 -44.36 -17.30
N LEU A 667 -0.92 -43.54 -17.66
CA LEU A 667 -0.82 -42.53 -18.72
C LEU A 667 -0.42 -41.12 -18.21
N VAL A 668 -0.21 -40.96 -16.89
CA VAL A 668 0.15 -39.67 -16.32
C VAL A 668 1.57 -39.27 -16.72
N THR A 669 1.75 -38.02 -17.15
CA THR A 669 3.07 -37.54 -17.64
C THR A 669 3.81 -36.61 -16.68
N ALA A 670 3.13 -36.07 -15.66
CA ALA A 670 3.73 -35.15 -14.69
C ALA A 670 3.04 -35.17 -13.31
N PHE A 671 3.85 -34.99 -12.26
CA PHE A 671 3.43 -34.83 -10.86
C PHE A 671 4.00 -33.53 -10.24
N ASN A 672 4.19 -32.49 -11.04
CA ASN A 672 4.89 -31.29 -10.61
C ASN A 672 4.19 -30.68 -9.38
N ASP A 673 5.00 -30.39 -8.36
CA ASP A 673 4.56 -29.77 -7.10
C ASP A 673 3.45 -30.55 -6.34
N ALA A 674 3.24 -31.85 -6.62
CA ALA A 674 2.08 -32.58 -6.08
C ALA A 674 1.97 -32.56 -4.54
N PHE A 675 3.09 -32.55 -3.82
CA PHE A 675 3.19 -32.46 -2.36
C PHE A 675 4.08 -31.29 -1.90
N ASN A 676 4.32 -30.29 -2.76
CA ASN A 676 5.16 -29.15 -2.42
C ASN A 676 4.55 -28.40 -1.22
N GLY A 677 5.33 -28.14 -0.17
CA GLY A 677 4.85 -27.45 1.04
C GLY A 677 4.03 -28.31 2.00
N CYS A 678 3.98 -29.64 1.82
CA CYS A 678 3.40 -30.56 2.82
C CYS A 678 4.31 -30.66 4.06
N ALA A 679 4.38 -29.58 4.83
CA ALA A 679 5.35 -29.39 5.90
C ALA A 679 5.30 -30.45 7.01
N SER A 680 4.13 -31.04 7.27
CA SER A 680 3.94 -32.09 8.29
C SER A 680 4.18 -33.52 7.78
N LEU A 681 4.49 -33.72 6.49
CA LEU A 681 4.66 -35.05 5.92
C LEU A 681 5.91 -35.71 6.48
N THR A 682 5.75 -36.83 7.22
CA THR A 682 6.84 -37.44 7.99
C THR A 682 7.56 -38.58 7.28
N THR A 683 6.84 -39.34 6.45
CA THR A 683 7.32 -40.52 5.74
C THR A 683 6.70 -40.63 4.36
N LEU A 684 7.34 -41.39 3.47
CA LEU A 684 6.82 -41.72 2.15
C LEU A 684 6.61 -43.24 2.06
N PRO A 685 5.54 -43.74 1.43
CA PRO A 685 5.39 -45.16 1.18
C PRO A 685 6.34 -45.61 0.05
N ALA A 686 6.93 -46.80 0.19
CA ALA A 686 7.70 -47.42 -0.88
C ALA A 686 6.81 -47.66 -2.11
N GLY A 687 7.32 -47.36 -3.31
CA GLY A 687 6.58 -47.58 -4.55
C GLY A 687 5.39 -46.65 -4.80
N LEU A 688 5.31 -45.48 -4.15
CA LEU A 688 4.23 -44.49 -4.33
C LEU A 688 3.89 -44.19 -5.80
N PHE A 689 4.89 -44.23 -6.69
CA PHE A 689 4.75 -43.95 -8.12
C PHE A 689 5.05 -45.16 -9.03
N ALA A 690 5.09 -46.39 -8.49
CA ALA A 690 5.61 -47.56 -9.19
C ALA A 690 4.86 -47.89 -10.49
N THR A 691 3.57 -47.56 -10.59
CA THR A 691 2.74 -47.84 -11.77
C THR A 691 2.70 -46.68 -12.78
N ASN A 692 3.23 -45.50 -12.46
CA ASN A 692 3.14 -44.30 -13.31
C ASN A 692 4.25 -44.25 -14.38
N THR A 693 4.30 -45.28 -15.22
CA THR A 693 5.40 -45.52 -16.18
C THR A 693 5.52 -44.51 -17.33
N ALA A 694 4.49 -43.67 -17.58
CA ALA A 694 4.54 -42.62 -18.59
C ALA A 694 5.13 -41.29 -18.09
N VAL A 695 5.45 -41.15 -16.80
CA VAL A 695 5.87 -39.86 -16.25
C VAL A 695 7.20 -39.40 -16.83
N THR A 696 7.25 -38.14 -17.26
CA THR A 696 8.45 -37.48 -17.79
C THR A 696 8.98 -36.37 -16.89
N SER A 697 8.15 -35.83 -15.99
CA SER A 697 8.45 -34.66 -15.14
C SER A 697 8.08 -34.87 -13.67
N PHE A 698 9.04 -34.62 -12.77
CA PHE A 698 8.94 -34.76 -11.30
C PHE A 698 9.49 -33.52 -10.57
N THR A 699 9.19 -32.33 -11.08
CA THR A 699 9.76 -31.09 -10.51
C THR A 699 9.12 -30.76 -9.17
N ASN A 700 9.94 -30.48 -8.15
CA ASN A 700 9.54 -29.98 -6.82
C ASN A 700 8.48 -30.80 -6.06
N VAL A 701 8.29 -32.09 -6.37
CA VAL A 701 7.15 -32.86 -5.84
C VAL A 701 7.07 -32.84 -4.31
N PHE A 702 8.19 -32.95 -3.60
CA PHE A 702 8.28 -32.93 -2.13
C PHE A 702 9.04 -31.71 -1.61
N LYS A 703 9.19 -30.65 -2.41
CA LYS A 703 9.87 -29.43 -1.99
C LYS A 703 9.22 -28.89 -0.72
N GLY A 704 10.01 -28.51 0.29
CA GLY A 704 9.51 -27.94 1.54
C GLY A 704 8.72 -28.90 2.44
N CYS A 705 8.86 -30.22 2.27
CA CYS A 705 8.36 -31.20 3.23
C CYS A 705 9.29 -31.23 4.47
N THR A 706 9.19 -30.19 5.30
CA THR A 706 10.16 -29.92 6.38
C THR A 706 10.18 -30.97 7.50
N SER A 707 9.13 -31.77 7.65
CA SER A 707 9.09 -32.87 8.64
C SER A 707 9.55 -34.23 8.09
N LEU A 708 9.89 -34.33 6.81
CA LEU A 708 10.30 -35.58 6.18
C LEU A 708 11.70 -35.98 6.69
N LYS A 709 11.80 -37.11 7.40
CA LYS A 709 13.05 -37.51 8.06
C LYS A 709 14.01 -38.33 7.20
N SER A 710 13.47 -39.18 6.33
CA SER A 710 14.24 -40.14 5.53
C SER A 710 13.55 -40.40 4.19
N ILE A 711 14.33 -40.72 3.17
CA ILE A 711 13.81 -41.13 1.86
C ILE A 711 13.95 -42.66 1.73
N PRO A 712 12.84 -43.40 1.61
CA PRO A 712 12.88 -44.85 1.54
C PRO A 712 13.47 -45.35 0.22
N GLU A 713 14.07 -46.54 0.27
CA GLU A 713 14.62 -47.22 -0.90
C GLU A 713 13.56 -47.39 -2.00
N GLY A 714 13.95 -47.11 -3.25
CA GLY A 714 13.12 -47.37 -4.43
C GLY A 714 11.87 -46.48 -4.57
N VAL A 715 11.71 -45.42 -3.78
CA VAL A 715 10.52 -44.52 -3.84
C VAL A 715 10.29 -43.90 -5.22
N LEU A 716 11.35 -43.67 -6.00
CA LEU A 716 11.30 -43.18 -7.39
C LEU A 716 11.76 -44.26 -8.39
N GLY A 717 11.81 -45.52 -7.97
CA GLY A 717 12.33 -46.62 -8.77
C GLY A 717 11.46 -46.92 -10.00
N GLY A 718 12.10 -47.28 -11.11
CA GLY A 718 11.42 -47.74 -12.34
C GLY A 718 10.82 -46.64 -13.22
N LEU A 719 10.98 -45.36 -12.86
CA LEU A 719 10.49 -44.20 -13.61
C LEU A 719 11.34 -43.90 -14.85
N SER A 720 11.41 -44.87 -15.77
CA SER A 720 12.35 -44.94 -16.89
C SER A 720 12.28 -43.78 -17.89
N LYS A 721 11.17 -43.03 -17.94
CA LYS A 721 10.95 -41.88 -18.82
C LYS A 721 11.18 -40.52 -18.16
N VAL A 722 11.40 -40.47 -16.84
CA VAL A 722 11.64 -39.21 -16.14
C VAL A 722 12.96 -38.62 -16.59
N THR A 723 12.92 -37.36 -17.02
CA THR A 723 14.11 -36.66 -17.53
C THR A 723 14.77 -35.77 -16.48
N SER A 724 14.04 -35.41 -15.41
CA SER A 724 14.49 -34.48 -14.38
C SER A 724 13.81 -34.73 -13.03
N PHE A 725 14.60 -34.73 -11.95
CA PHE A 725 14.16 -34.67 -10.54
C PHE A 725 14.56 -33.33 -9.89
N SER A 726 14.61 -32.25 -10.69
CA SER A 726 15.04 -30.94 -10.21
C SER A 726 14.22 -30.48 -9.00
N GLY A 727 14.90 -30.10 -7.93
CA GLY A 727 14.29 -29.55 -6.72
C GLY A 727 13.38 -30.51 -5.93
N LEU A 728 13.41 -31.82 -6.22
CA LEU A 728 12.44 -32.78 -5.71
C LEU A 728 12.24 -32.74 -4.19
N PHE A 729 13.34 -32.65 -3.43
CA PHE A 729 13.36 -32.58 -1.97
C PHE A 729 13.99 -31.28 -1.46
N ALA A 730 14.05 -30.21 -2.28
CA ALA A 730 14.65 -28.95 -1.86
C ALA A 730 13.92 -28.38 -0.63
N GLY A 731 14.66 -27.89 0.37
CA GLY A 731 14.11 -27.34 1.60
C GLY A 731 13.44 -28.37 2.52
N CYS A 732 13.69 -29.68 2.34
CA CYS A 732 13.29 -30.69 3.33
C CYS A 732 14.22 -30.62 4.54
N THR A 733 14.06 -29.57 5.35
CA THR A 733 14.99 -29.24 6.44
C THR A 733 15.03 -30.29 7.55
N GLY A 734 14.04 -31.17 7.67
CA GLY A 734 14.04 -32.30 8.60
C GLY A 734 14.71 -33.58 8.08
N LEU A 735 15.17 -33.60 6.83
CA LEU A 735 15.75 -34.79 6.20
C LEU A 735 17.13 -35.08 6.79
N GLU A 736 17.30 -36.24 7.44
CA GLU A 736 18.55 -36.63 8.11
C GLU A 736 19.40 -37.60 7.28
N GLU A 737 18.77 -38.43 6.44
CA GLU A 737 19.43 -39.48 5.67
C GLU A 737 18.82 -39.70 4.27
N ILE A 738 19.67 -40.06 3.31
CA ILE A 738 19.27 -40.48 1.97
C ILE A 738 19.63 -41.96 1.77
N GLY A 739 18.61 -42.80 1.55
CA GLY A 739 18.75 -44.25 1.33
C GLY A 739 19.39 -44.63 -0.02
N ALA A 740 19.63 -45.93 -0.20
CA ALA A 740 20.14 -46.48 -1.44
C ALA A 740 19.07 -46.52 -2.55
N ASN A 741 19.52 -46.57 -3.82
CA ASN A 741 18.67 -46.92 -4.97
C ASN A 741 17.42 -46.04 -5.16
N ILE A 742 17.44 -44.78 -4.68
CA ILE A 742 16.24 -43.93 -4.69
C ILE A 742 15.73 -43.64 -6.11
N ILE A 743 16.61 -43.67 -7.12
CA ILE A 743 16.30 -43.46 -8.54
C ILE A 743 16.68 -44.65 -9.44
N SER A 744 16.68 -45.87 -8.88
CA SER A 744 17.04 -47.07 -9.64
C SER A 744 16.10 -47.29 -10.84
N GLY A 745 16.65 -47.53 -12.04
CA GLY A 745 15.86 -47.72 -13.26
C GLY A 745 15.41 -46.44 -13.97
N CYS A 746 15.80 -45.25 -13.49
CA CYS A 746 15.52 -43.96 -14.13
C CYS A 746 16.47 -43.67 -15.32
N ALA A 747 16.46 -44.56 -16.31
CA ALA A 747 17.43 -44.58 -17.42
C ALA A 747 17.46 -43.31 -18.29
N ALA A 748 16.36 -42.55 -18.38
CA ALA A 748 16.29 -41.30 -19.14
C ALA A 748 16.63 -40.03 -18.32
N CYS A 749 16.91 -40.16 -17.02
CA CYS A 749 17.13 -39.01 -16.15
C CYS A 749 18.42 -38.29 -16.50
N LYS A 750 18.33 -37.00 -16.82
CA LYS A 750 19.46 -36.16 -17.23
C LYS A 750 19.88 -35.14 -16.17
N ASN A 751 18.97 -34.81 -15.24
CA ASN A 751 19.12 -33.67 -14.33
C ASN A 751 18.56 -33.98 -12.94
N ILE A 752 19.39 -33.86 -11.91
CA ILE A 752 19.00 -33.94 -10.49
C ILE A 752 19.39 -32.66 -9.71
N SER A 753 19.44 -31.53 -10.42
CA SER A 753 19.88 -30.26 -9.83
C SER A 753 18.97 -29.81 -8.68
N SER A 754 19.57 -29.25 -7.64
CA SER A 754 18.90 -28.77 -6.43
C SER A 754 18.06 -29.82 -5.70
N MET A 755 18.24 -31.12 -5.99
CA MET A 755 17.36 -32.17 -5.48
C MET A 755 17.32 -32.20 -3.95
N PHE A 756 18.44 -31.90 -3.27
CA PHE A 756 18.56 -31.81 -1.81
C PHE A 756 19.08 -30.46 -1.32
N LYS A 757 18.89 -29.40 -2.13
CA LYS A 757 19.26 -28.04 -1.73
C LYS A 757 18.54 -27.64 -0.44
N ASP A 758 19.20 -26.95 0.48
CA ASP A 758 18.66 -26.45 1.76
C ASP A 758 18.12 -27.59 2.68
N CYS A 759 18.66 -28.81 2.55
CA CYS A 759 18.39 -29.91 3.49
C CYS A 759 19.35 -29.82 4.68
N ASP A 760 19.15 -28.81 5.53
CA ASP A 760 20.12 -28.41 6.56
C ASP A 760 20.46 -29.52 7.57
N ASN A 761 19.49 -30.40 7.90
CA ASN A 761 19.71 -31.52 8.83
C ASN A 761 20.29 -32.79 8.19
N LEU A 762 20.62 -32.78 6.90
CA LEU A 762 21.12 -33.96 6.19
C LEU A 762 22.52 -34.32 6.70
N LYS A 763 22.65 -35.51 7.30
CA LYS A 763 23.92 -35.99 7.90
C LYS A 763 24.61 -37.05 7.05
N THR A 764 23.83 -37.94 6.44
CA THR A 764 24.37 -39.11 5.74
C THR A 764 23.69 -39.36 4.39
N VAL A 765 24.47 -39.88 3.44
CA VAL A 765 24.00 -40.24 2.10
C VAL A 765 24.59 -41.59 1.73
N SER A 766 23.76 -42.50 1.23
CA SER A 766 24.22 -43.80 0.72
C SER A 766 25.11 -43.64 -0.52
N ALA A 767 26.15 -44.49 -0.63
CA ALA A 767 26.99 -44.58 -1.83
C ALA A 767 26.20 -44.97 -3.09
N GLU A 768 25.09 -45.68 -2.91
CA GLU A 768 24.22 -46.16 -3.99
C GLU A 768 22.97 -45.29 -4.18
N ALA A 769 22.88 -44.11 -3.54
CA ALA A 769 21.70 -43.25 -3.61
C ALA A 769 21.25 -42.99 -5.06
N PHE A 770 22.21 -42.71 -5.95
CA PHE A 770 21.94 -42.39 -7.35
C PHE A 770 22.23 -43.52 -8.34
N ALA A 771 22.34 -44.77 -7.87
CA ALA A 771 22.55 -45.91 -8.74
C ALA A 771 21.37 -46.11 -9.73
N GLY A 772 21.67 -46.58 -10.95
CA GLY A 772 20.64 -46.90 -11.97
C GLY A 772 20.18 -45.74 -12.86
N ALA A 773 20.85 -44.57 -12.84
CA ALA A 773 20.55 -43.41 -13.68
C ALA A 773 21.78 -42.92 -14.52
N PRO A 774 22.28 -43.71 -15.48
CA PRO A 774 23.55 -43.42 -16.18
C PRO A 774 23.49 -42.24 -17.17
N ALA A 775 22.30 -41.73 -17.48
CA ALA A 775 22.11 -40.61 -18.41
C ALA A 775 22.26 -39.23 -17.74
N ILE A 776 22.51 -39.15 -16.43
CA ILE A 776 22.65 -37.88 -15.71
C ILE A 776 23.83 -37.10 -16.27
N THR A 777 23.56 -35.86 -16.66
CA THR A 777 24.53 -34.90 -17.20
C THR A 777 24.75 -33.70 -16.30
N SER A 778 23.84 -33.45 -15.34
CA SER A 778 23.90 -32.27 -14.46
C SER A 778 23.43 -32.58 -13.03
N ILE A 779 24.24 -32.13 -12.06
CA ILE A 779 23.99 -32.24 -10.60
C ILE A 779 24.11 -30.87 -9.90
N GLY A 780 23.72 -29.79 -10.59
CA GLY A 780 23.91 -28.42 -10.07
C GLY A 780 23.23 -28.20 -8.73
N SER A 781 23.90 -27.58 -7.75
CA SER A 781 23.36 -27.29 -6.41
C SER A 781 22.79 -28.51 -5.66
N LEU A 782 23.22 -29.73 -5.97
CA LEU A 782 22.61 -30.97 -5.46
C LEU A 782 22.48 -30.99 -3.92
N PHE A 783 23.53 -30.59 -3.21
CA PHE A 783 23.63 -30.50 -1.75
C PHE A 783 24.01 -29.08 -1.28
N GLU A 784 23.60 -28.05 -2.04
CA GLU A 784 23.82 -26.65 -1.65
C GLU A 784 23.13 -26.38 -0.30
N ASN A 785 23.82 -25.69 0.61
CA ASN A 785 23.39 -25.39 1.99
C ASN A 785 23.09 -26.63 2.87
N CYS A 786 23.55 -27.83 2.53
CA CYS A 786 23.47 -28.98 3.46
C CYS A 786 24.49 -28.83 4.60
N THR A 787 24.19 -27.97 5.58
CA THR A 787 25.15 -27.50 6.58
C THR A 787 25.58 -28.55 7.61
N LEU A 788 24.79 -29.61 7.85
CA LEU A 788 25.19 -30.76 8.69
C LEU A 788 25.79 -31.94 7.89
N LEU A 789 25.93 -31.83 6.57
CA LEU A 789 26.55 -32.87 5.74
C LEU A 789 28.08 -32.76 5.83
N GLU A 790 28.67 -33.42 6.81
CA GLU A 790 30.11 -33.29 7.11
C GLU A 790 31.02 -34.15 6.22
N SER A 791 30.48 -35.21 5.61
CA SER A 791 31.22 -36.12 4.72
C SER A 791 30.28 -36.75 3.69
N VAL A 792 30.85 -37.26 2.58
CA VAL A 792 30.13 -38.01 1.54
C VAL A 792 30.88 -39.28 1.15
N PRO A 793 30.19 -40.32 0.66
CA PRO A 793 30.85 -41.51 0.12
C PRO A 793 31.70 -41.20 -1.12
N GLU A 794 32.80 -41.93 -1.29
CA GLU A 794 33.72 -41.78 -2.43
C GLU A 794 33.04 -42.04 -3.78
N ASP A 795 32.17 -43.04 -3.85
CA ASP A 795 31.55 -43.49 -5.10
C ASP A 795 30.13 -42.94 -5.35
N ILE A 796 29.70 -41.90 -4.61
CA ILE A 796 28.33 -41.34 -4.71
C ILE A 796 27.92 -40.94 -6.15
N PHE A 797 28.89 -40.55 -7.00
CA PHE A 797 28.68 -40.19 -8.40
C PHE A 797 29.15 -41.25 -9.41
N ALA A 798 29.60 -42.43 -8.97
CA ALA A 798 30.19 -43.44 -9.84
C ALA A 798 29.24 -43.96 -10.93
N GLY A 799 27.93 -43.96 -10.65
CA GLY A 799 26.88 -44.36 -11.60
C GLY A 799 26.60 -43.35 -12.74
N MET A 800 27.30 -42.21 -12.80
CA MET A 800 27.02 -41.11 -13.74
C MET A 800 28.19 -40.87 -14.73
N PRO A 801 28.51 -41.80 -15.65
CA PRO A 801 29.65 -41.67 -16.57
C PRO A 801 29.51 -40.50 -17.56
N ASN A 802 28.27 -40.05 -17.81
CA ASN A 802 27.94 -38.93 -18.70
C ASN A 802 27.86 -37.57 -18.00
N LEU A 803 28.18 -37.51 -16.70
CA LEU A 803 28.13 -36.27 -15.93
C LEU A 803 29.01 -35.19 -16.58
N ALA A 804 28.41 -34.06 -16.97
CA ALA A 804 29.07 -32.97 -17.68
C ALA A 804 29.19 -31.71 -16.79
N ILE A 805 28.18 -31.41 -15.98
CA ILE A 805 28.07 -30.16 -15.21
C ILE A 805 27.90 -30.48 -13.72
N ALA A 806 28.88 -30.09 -12.91
CA ALA A 806 28.88 -30.21 -11.46
C ALA A 806 29.12 -28.83 -10.82
N THR A 807 28.11 -27.95 -10.87
CA THR A 807 28.20 -26.58 -10.32
C THR A 807 27.55 -26.47 -8.95
N SER A 808 28.16 -25.75 -8.01
CA SER A 808 27.58 -25.52 -6.67
C SER A 808 27.16 -26.78 -5.90
N VAL A 809 27.66 -27.96 -6.27
CA VAL A 809 27.18 -29.27 -5.79
C VAL A 809 27.14 -29.32 -4.26
N PHE A 810 28.18 -28.80 -3.62
CA PHE A 810 28.35 -28.77 -2.17
C PHE A 810 28.46 -27.33 -1.64
N ALA A 811 28.05 -26.33 -2.42
CA ALA A 811 28.23 -24.94 -2.00
C ALA A 811 27.57 -24.67 -0.64
N ALA A 812 28.29 -24.03 0.27
CA ALA A 812 27.87 -23.78 1.65
C ALA A 812 27.46 -25.03 2.47
N SER A 813 27.93 -26.22 2.09
CA SER A 813 27.74 -27.45 2.87
C SER A 813 28.67 -27.52 4.10
N GLY A 814 28.37 -28.45 4.99
CA GLY A 814 29.17 -28.75 6.19
C GLY A 814 30.44 -29.58 5.94
N LEU A 815 30.80 -29.86 4.69
CA LEU A 815 31.89 -30.79 4.37
C LEU A 815 33.22 -30.37 5.03
N LYS A 816 33.81 -31.31 5.77
CA LYS A 816 35.13 -31.12 6.42
C LYS A 816 36.31 -31.46 5.50
N THR A 817 36.09 -32.41 4.59
CA THR A 817 37.01 -32.83 3.53
C THR A 817 36.22 -33.48 2.38
N ALA A 818 36.85 -33.68 1.22
CA ALA A 818 36.28 -34.43 0.09
C ALA A 818 37.06 -35.74 -0.12
N PRO A 819 36.41 -36.87 -0.43
CA PRO A 819 37.13 -38.10 -0.80
C PRO A 819 37.95 -37.94 -2.09
N ALA A 820 39.12 -38.58 -2.17
CA ALA A 820 39.99 -38.49 -3.35
C ALA A 820 39.31 -39.00 -4.63
N GLY A 821 38.53 -40.09 -4.52
CA GLY A 821 37.83 -40.69 -5.65
C GLY A 821 36.49 -40.06 -6.03
N LEU A 822 36.06 -38.98 -5.37
CA LEU A 822 34.70 -38.40 -5.49
C LEU A 822 34.23 -38.18 -6.94
N PHE A 823 35.12 -37.75 -7.83
CA PHE A 823 34.84 -37.52 -9.25
C PHE A 823 35.62 -38.43 -10.21
N SER A 824 36.26 -39.48 -9.69
CA SER A 824 37.20 -40.33 -10.44
C SER A 824 36.55 -41.16 -11.56
N ARG A 825 35.22 -41.34 -11.51
CA ARG A 825 34.42 -42.10 -12.47
C ARG A 825 33.59 -41.21 -13.41
N ASN A 826 33.86 -39.91 -13.43
CA ASN A 826 33.10 -38.92 -14.23
C ASN A 826 34.00 -38.24 -15.30
N PRO A 827 34.51 -38.97 -16.31
CA PRO A 827 35.48 -38.43 -17.27
C PRO A 827 34.88 -37.39 -18.25
N SER A 828 33.56 -37.24 -18.26
CA SER A 828 32.83 -36.33 -19.14
C SER A 828 32.66 -34.91 -18.58
N VAL A 829 33.05 -34.66 -17.32
CA VAL A 829 32.83 -33.36 -16.67
C VAL A 829 33.61 -32.26 -17.41
N THR A 830 32.91 -31.18 -17.76
CA THR A 830 33.47 -29.97 -18.35
C THR A 830 33.51 -28.79 -17.38
N THR A 831 32.71 -28.85 -16.30
CA THR A 831 32.49 -27.70 -15.40
C THR A 831 32.39 -28.11 -13.93
N PHE A 832 33.25 -27.55 -13.09
CA PHE A 832 33.24 -27.61 -11.61
C PHE A 832 33.00 -26.24 -10.97
N GLY A 833 32.29 -25.33 -11.65
CA GLY A 833 32.10 -23.97 -11.17
C GLY A 833 31.41 -23.91 -9.81
N LYS A 834 31.99 -23.22 -8.83
CA LYS A 834 31.43 -23.09 -7.47
C LYS A 834 31.21 -24.40 -6.69
N VAL A 835 31.76 -25.54 -7.13
CA VAL A 835 31.41 -26.88 -6.61
C VAL A 835 31.50 -26.99 -5.07
N PHE A 836 32.46 -26.33 -4.42
CA PHE A 836 32.62 -26.23 -2.96
C PHE A 836 32.59 -24.77 -2.46
N GLN A 837 32.02 -23.82 -3.23
CA GLN A 837 31.99 -22.40 -2.85
C GLN A 837 31.40 -22.22 -1.44
N ASN A 838 32.00 -21.36 -0.61
CA ASN A 838 31.56 -21.08 0.76
C ASN A 838 31.51 -22.31 1.70
N CYS A 839 32.21 -23.41 1.43
CA CYS A 839 32.34 -24.52 2.38
C CYS A 839 33.22 -24.10 3.56
N ALA A 840 32.64 -23.39 4.52
CA ALA A 840 33.36 -22.80 5.64
C ALA A 840 33.96 -23.82 6.62
N ALA A 841 33.51 -25.09 6.58
CA ALA A 841 34.05 -26.18 7.39
C ALA A 841 35.17 -26.99 6.71
N LEU A 842 35.44 -26.73 5.42
CA LEU A 842 36.38 -27.51 4.62
C LEU A 842 37.82 -27.17 5.00
N THR A 843 38.52 -28.11 5.64
CA THR A 843 39.87 -27.89 6.20
C THR A 843 41.00 -28.38 5.31
N THR A 844 40.76 -29.46 4.55
CA THR A 844 41.78 -30.13 3.73
C THR A 844 41.18 -30.71 2.44
N LEU A 845 41.99 -30.79 1.40
CA LEU A 845 41.67 -31.49 0.14
C LEU A 845 42.73 -32.52 -0.23
N PRO A 846 42.34 -33.72 -0.69
CA PRO A 846 43.28 -34.79 -1.00
C PRO A 846 43.93 -34.61 -2.39
N ASP A 847 45.00 -35.38 -2.61
CA ASP A 847 45.56 -35.59 -3.94
C ASP A 847 44.53 -36.25 -4.87
N GLY A 848 44.53 -35.82 -6.12
CA GLY A 848 43.78 -36.46 -7.20
C GLY A 848 42.29 -36.21 -7.24
N LEU A 849 41.75 -35.29 -6.43
CA LEU A 849 40.31 -34.97 -6.38
C LEU A 849 39.67 -34.72 -7.76
N PHE A 850 40.40 -34.08 -8.68
CA PHE A 850 39.98 -33.80 -10.06
C PHE A 850 40.79 -34.57 -11.11
N ALA A 851 41.55 -35.60 -10.72
CA ALA A 851 42.45 -36.32 -11.63
C ALA A 851 41.70 -37.10 -12.72
N GLY A 852 40.49 -37.54 -12.45
CA GLY A 852 39.64 -38.29 -13.39
C GLY A 852 38.93 -37.43 -14.44
N ASN A 853 39.12 -36.10 -14.46
CA ASN A 853 38.27 -35.17 -15.23
C ASN A 853 39.08 -34.37 -16.29
N PRO A 854 39.62 -35.03 -17.34
CA PRO A 854 40.54 -34.40 -18.29
C PRO A 854 39.87 -33.36 -19.22
N LYS A 855 38.53 -33.28 -19.26
CA LYS A 855 37.76 -32.40 -20.15
C LYS A 855 37.34 -31.08 -19.50
N VAL A 856 37.68 -30.83 -18.24
CA VAL A 856 37.22 -29.65 -17.51
C VAL A 856 37.80 -28.37 -18.12
N THR A 857 36.92 -27.46 -18.52
CA THR A 857 37.27 -26.12 -19.00
C THR A 857 37.02 -25.03 -17.96
N THR A 858 36.34 -25.35 -16.85
CA THR A 858 35.95 -24.34 -15.86
C THR A 858 36.02 -24.87 -14.44
N TYR A 859 36.96 -24.33 -13.67
CA TYR A 859 37.10 -24.46 -12.22
C TYR A 859 36.77 -23.15 -11.50
N SER A 860 36.14 -22.19 -12.18
CA SER A 860 35.90 -20.86 -11.63
C SER A 860 35.13 -20.92 -10.31
N ASN A 861 35.65 -20.24 -9.29
CA ASN A 861 35.06 -20.16 -7.95
C ASN A 861 34.91 -21.52 -7.23
N ALA A 862 35.53 -22.59 -7.73
CA ALA A 862 35.27 -23.96 -7.24
C ALA A 862 35.50 -24.12 -5.73
N LEU A 863 36.45 -23.40 -5.15
CA LEU A 863 36.80 -23.42 -3.71
C LEU A 863 36.82 -22.00 -3.12
N GLU A 864 36.11 -21.06 -3.73
CA GLU A 864 36.04 -19.68 -3.23
C GLU A 864 35.40 -19.65 -1.84
N ASN A 865 35.95 -18.83 -0.94
CA ASN A 865 35.51 -18.63 0.44
C ASN A 865 35.45 -19.93 1.27
N CYS A 866 36.29 -20.92 0.97
CA CYS A 866 36.55 -22.02 1.89
C CYS A 866 37.48 -21.52 3.00
N THR A 867 36.94 -20.72 3.92
CA THR A 867 37.72 -19.91 4.87
C THR A 867 38.51 -20.74 5.88
N ALA A 868 38.10 -21.98 6.17
CA ALA A 868 38.84 -22.90 7.03
C ALA A 868 39.88 -23.78 6.29
N LEU A 869 40.04 -23.62 4.97
CA LEU A 869 40.92 -24.47 4.18
C LEU A 869 42.39 -24.19 4.49
N GLU A 870 43.05 -25.09 5.22
CA GLU A 870 44.43 -24.92 5.68
C GLU A 870 45.47 -25.45 4.69
N SER A 871 45.14 -26.55 3.98
CA SER A 871 46.04 -27.24 3.05
C SER A 871 45.31 -27.94 1.91
N VAL A 872 46.02 -28.12 0.79
CA VAL A 872 45.50 -28.76 -0.42
C VAL A 872 46.53 -29.73 -1.00
N GLY A 873 46.07 -30.86 -1.54
CA GLY A 873 46.89 -31.80 -2.30
C GLY A 873 47.10 -31.40 -3.76
N LEU A 874 47.73 -32.28 -4.53
CA LEU A 874 47.83 -32.22 -5.98
C LEU A 874 46.48 -32.56 -6.62
N LEU A 875 45.62 -31.56 -6.73
CA LEU A 875 44.21 -31.76 -7.10
C LEU A 875 44.02 -32.31 -8.52
N PHE A 876 44.85 -31.89 -9.48
CA PHE A 876 44.57 -32.05 -10.91
C PHE A 876 45.39 -33.15 -11.57
N GLY A 877 44.75 -33.86 -12.51
CA GLY A 877 45.40 -34.80 -13.42
C GLY A 877 45.83 -34.13 -14.73
N LYS A 878 46.37 -34.92 -15.66
CA LYS A 878 46.77 -34.42 -16.99
C LYS A 878 45.55 -33.98 -17.81
N SER A 879 45.52 -32.72 -18.23
CA SER A 879 44.50 -32.14 -19.10
C SER A 879 45.11 -31.14 -20.10
N THR A 880 44.62 -31.20 -21.33
CA THR A 880 44.89 -30.23 -22.40
C THR A 880 43.69 -29.32 -22.66
N ALA A 881 42.63 -29.40 -21.85
CA ALA A 881 41.45 -28.56 -21.99
C ALA A 881 41.76 -27.09 -21.66
N SER A 882 41.02 -26.16 -22.28
CA SER A 882 41.15 -24.72 -22.04
C SER A 882 40.55 -24.33 -20.69
N ALA A 883 41.20 -24.77 -19.60
CA ALA A 883 40.73 -24.59 -18.24
C ALA A 883 40.87 -23.14 -17.76
N LYS A 884 39.83 -22.64 -17.09
CA LYS A 884 39.83 -21.38 -16.35
C LYS A 884 39.81 -21.67 -14.86
N CYS A 885 40.79 -21.14 -14.12
CA CYS A 885 40.93 -21.29 -12.67
C CYS A 885 40.61 -19.98 -11.93
N ASP A 886 39.73 -19.15 -12.51
CA ASP A 886 39.42 -17.84 -11.95
C ASP A 886 38.80 -17.96 -10.56
N ARG A 887 39.33 -17.23 -9.58
CA ARG A 887 38.86 -17.24 -8.18
C ARG A 887 38.84 -18.64 -7.53
N LEU A 888 39.66 -19.57 -8.01
CA LEU A 888 39.63 -20.97 -7.58
C LEU A 888 39.68 -21.10 -6.05
N PHE A 889 40.64 -20.45 -5.39
CA PHE A 889 40.84 -20.43 -3.94
C PHE A 889 40.61 -19.03 -3.33
N ALA A 890 39.95 -18.12 -4.05
CA ALA A 890 39.78 -16.76 -3.56
C ALA A 890 39.10 -16.75 -2.18
N GLY A 891 39.62 -15.99 -1.22
CA GLY A 891 39.07 -15.93 0.14
C GLY A 891 39.33 -17.18 1.01
N ALA A 892 40.22 -18.10 0.61
CA ALA A 892 40.69 -19.18 1.47
C ALA A 892 41.66 -18.63 2.53
N THR A 893 41.12 -17.90 3.50
CA THR A 893 41.88 -17.09 4.46
C THR A 893 42.73 -17.90 5.45
N ALA A 894 42.53 -19.22 5.57
CA ALA A 894 43.37 -20.11 6.38
C ALA A 894 44.48 -20.84 5.59
N LEU A 895 44.52 -20.72 4.26
CA LEU A 895 45.45 -21.47 3.41
C LEU A 895 46.88 -20.97 3.58
N LYS A 896 47.78 -21.79 4.14
CA LYS A 896 49.16 -21.38 4.48
C LYS A 896 50.17 -21.57 3.35
N SER A 897 50.00 -22.60 2.52
CA SER A 897 50.89 -22.93 1.42
C SER A 897 50.17 -23.78 0.37
N VAL A 898 50.77 -23.91 -0.81
CA VAL A 898 50.29 -24.81 -1.89
C VAL A 898 51.40 -25.75 -2.34
N PRO A 899 51.09 -27.02 -2.68
CA PRO A 899 52.09 -27.99 -3.10
C PRO A 899 52.75 -27.60 -4.44
N ALA A 900 54.04 -27.94 -4.57
CA ALA A 900 54.75 -27.78 -5.83
C ALA A 900 54.10 -28.61 -6.93
N GLY A 901 53.88 -28.00 -8.10
CA GLY A 901 53.24 -28.65 -9.24
C GLY A 901 51.72 -28.75 -9.16
N ILE A 902 51.05 -28.01 -8.26
CA ILE A 902 49.58 -28.02 -8.14
C ILE A 902 48.87 -27.85 -9.50
N PHE A 903 49.39 -27.02 -10.42
CA PHE A 903 48.80 -26.80 -11.75
C PHE A 903 49.49 -27.55 -12.91
N ASP A 904 50.48 -28.40 -12.65
CA ASP A 904 51.30 -29.04 -13.70
C ASP A 904 50.48 -29.91 -14.66
N GLY A 905 49.40 -30.51 -14.14
CA GLY A 905 48.46 -31.30 -14.93
C GLY A 905 47.67 -30.47 -15.94
N LEU A 906 47.42 -29.18 -15.67
CA LEU A 906 46.54 -28.31 -16.47
C LEU A 906 47.29 -27.59 -17.61
N THR A 907 47.96 -28.35 -18.47
CA THR A 907 48.79 -27.78 -19.57
C THR A 907 48.00 -26.94 -20.58
N GLY A 908 46.69 -27.13 -20.68
CA GLY A 908 45.78 -26.33 -21.52
C GLY A 908 45.21 -25.07 -20.87
N ALA A 909 45.45 -24.81 -19.58
CA ALA A 909 44.84 -23.70 -18.85
C ALA A 909 45.12 -22.34 -19.49
N THR A 910 44.11 -21.47 -19.54
CA THR A 910 44.17 -20.16 -20.20
C THR A 910 44.05 -18.96 -19.26
N ALA A 911 43.52 -19.15 -18.04
CA ALA A 911 43.27 -18.07 -17.08
C ALA A 911 43.40 -18.52 -15.62
N PHE A 912 43.99 -17.64 -14.81
CA PHE A 912 44.20 -17.80 -13.35
C PHE A 912 43.87 -16.49 -12.61
N ASN A 913 42.83 -15.76 -13.03
CA ASN A 913 42.55 -14.47 -12.41
C ASN A 913 42.07 -14.67 -10.98
N ASN A 914 42.63 -13.91 -10.04
CA ASN A 914 42.20 -13.91 -8.64
C ASN A 914 42.29 -15.30 -7.97
N THR A 915 43.08 -16.22 -8.52
CA THR A 915 43.13 -17.64 -8.10
C THR A 915 43.32 -17.79 -6.59
N PHE A 916 44.21 -17.00 -5.99
CA PHE A 916 44.53 -16.97 -4.56
C PHE A 916 44.22 -15.59 -3.93
N SER A 917 43.38 -14.77 -4.56
CA SER A 917 43.03 -13.45 -4.04
C SER A 917 42.51 -13.57 -2.60
N GLU A 918 42.99 -12.71 -1.70
CA GLU A 918 42.60 -12.68 -0.28
C GLU A 918 42.92 -13.96 0.50
N CYS A 919 43.83 -14.80 0.02
CA CYS A 919 44.44 -15.87 0.83
C CYS A 919 45.41 -15.26 1.85
N SER A 920 44.88 -14.57 2.86
CA SER A 920 45.66 -13.76 3.80
C SER A 920 46.58 -14.58 4.71
N ALA A 921 46.34 -15.89 4.88
CA ALA A 921 47.26 -16.79 5.57
C ALA A 921 48.43 -17.30 4.73
N LEU A 922 48.43 -17.11 3.40
CA LEU A 922 49.39 -17.73 2.48
C LEU A 922 50.79 -17.15 2.69
N GLU A 923 51.71 -17.98 3.18
CA GLU A 923 53.08 -17.55 3.54
C GLU A 923 54.07 -17.73 2.38
N THR A 924 53.94 -18.81 1.62
CA THR A 924 54.86 -19.17 0.54
C THR A 924 54.13 -19.75 -0.67
N ILE A 925 54.73 -19.55 -1.85
CA ILE A 925 54.31 -20.18 -3.12
C ILE A 925 55.52 -20.88 -3.75
N PRO A 926 55.34 -22.04 -4.42
CA PRO A 926 56.44 -22.83 -4.95
C PRO A 926 57.08 -22.20 -6.20
N ALA A 927 58.37 -22.44 -6.39
CA ALA A 927 59.07 -22.12 -7.63
C ALA A 927 58.40 -22.85 -8.81
N GLY A 928 58.33 -22.21 -9.98
CA GLY A 928 57.73 -22.84 -11.16
C GLY A 928 56.22 -23.01 -11.13
N LEU A 929 55.47 -22.32 -10.24
CA LEU A 929 54.03 -22.53 -10.06
C LEU A 929 53.21 -22.54 -11.37
N PHE A 930 53.58 -21.70 -12.36
CA PHE A 930 52.91 -21.64 -13.66
C PHE A 930 53.72 -22.20 -14.83
N ALA A 931 54.87 -22.83 -14.57
CA ALA A 931 55.86 -23.19 -15.59
C ALA A 931 55.30 -24.13 -16.68
N LYS A 932 54.31 -24.98 -16.35
CA LYS A 932 53.66 -25.90 -17.29
C LYS A 932 52.41 -25.33 -17.97
N ASN A 933 51.87 -24.20 -17.50
CA ASN A 933 50.64 -23.59 -18.03
C ASN A 933 50.96 -22.59 -19.15
N VAL A 934 51.66 -23.05 -20.19
CA VAL A 934 52.20 -22.22 -21.29
C VAL A 934 51.12 -21.53 -22.14
N ASN A 935 49.85 -21.96 -21.99
CA ASN A 935 48.70 -21.38 -22.68
C ASN A 935 47.99 -20.28 -21.88
N ALA A 936 48.42 -20.01 -20.64
CA ALA A 936 47.86 -18.95 -19.83
C ALA A 936 48.02 -17.59 -20.55
N THR A 937 46.91 -16.87 -20.68
CA THR A 937 46.91 -15.51 -21.23
C THR A 937 46.78 -14.45 -20.14
N THR A 938 46.28 -14.82 -18.97
CA THR A 938 46.01 -13.90 -17.86
C THR A 938 46.18 -14.56 -16.50
N VAL A 939 46.83 -13.83 -15.59
CA VAL A 939 47.10 -14.16 -14.17
C VAL A 939 46.84 -12.91 -13.31
N ALA A 940 45.89 -12.07 -13.73
CA ALA A 940 45.58 -10.79 -13.07
C ALA A 940 45.09 -11.03 -11.64
N GLN A 941 45.49 -10.17 -10.70
CA GLN A 941 45.06 -10.21 -9.30
C GLN A 941 45.26 -11.56 -8.60
N CYS A 942 46.11 -12.45 -9.14
CA CYS A 942 46.20 -13.84 -8.71
C CYS A 942 46.47 -13.98 -7.20
N PHE A 943 47.30 -13.10 -6.65
CA PHE A 943 47.65 -13.06 -5.22
C PHE A 943 47.22 -11.75 -4.55
N LEU A 944 46.26 -11.01 -5.13
CA LEU A 944 45.77 -9.74 -4.57
C LEU A 944 45.47 -9.89 -3.07
N ASN A 945 46.02 -9.00 -2.23
CA ASN A 945 45.85 -9.00 -0.77
C ASN A 945 46.26 -10.29 -0.04
N CYS A 946 47.25 -11.05 -0.56
CA CYS A 946 47.91 -12.12 0.21
C CYS A 946 48.92 -11.53 1.20
N THR A 947 48.41 -10.96 2.30
CA THR A 947 49.19 -10.09 3.20
C THR A 947 50.33 -10.78 3.95
N ARG A 948 50.33 -12.11 4.06
CA ARG A 948 51.42 -12.90 4.70
C ARG A 948 52.42 -13.50 3.72
N LEU A 949 52.25 -13.31 2.41
CA LEU A 949 53.15 -13.88 1.41
C LEU A 949 54.51 -13.19 1.49
N THR A 950 55.60 -13.92 1.77
CA THR A 950 56.89 -13.30 2.11
C THR A 950 57.85 -13.13 0.95
N THR A 951 57.73 -13.92 -0.12
CA THR A 951 58.69 -13.91 -1.23
C THR A 951 58.02 -14.29 -2.55
N VAL A 952 58.44 -13.63 -3.64
CA VAL A 952 58.15 -14.11 -5.01
C VAL A 952 59.27 -15.08 -5.44
N PRO A 953 58.97 -16.37 -5.68
CA PRO A 953 59.97 -17.40 -5.89
C PRO A 953 60.61 -17.33 -7.27
N SER A 954 61.73 -18.04 -7.43
CA SER A 954 62.42 -18.18 -8.71
C SER A 954 61.55 -18.90 -9.75
N ARG A 955 61.76 -18.53 -11.01
CA ARG A 955 61.10 -19.14 -12.18
C ARG A 955 59.58 -19.30 -12.03
N LEU A 956 58.91 -18.35 -11.38
CA LEU A 956 57.45 -18.38 -11.22
C LEU A 956 56.75 -18.56 -12.57
N PHE A 957 57.31 -17.89 -13.57
CA PHE A 957 57.12 -18.18 -14.99
C PHE A 957 58.44 -18.77 -15.55
N GLU A 958 58.33 -19.67 -16.53
CA GLU A 958 59.53 -20.23 -17.20
C GLU A 958 59.32 -20.32 -18.73
N ALA A 959 58.15 -20.78 -19.17
CA ALA A 959 57.81 -20.96 -20.59
C ALA A 959 56.49 -20.27 -21.00
N ASN A 960 56.04 -19.26 -20.24
CA ASN A 960 54.72 -18.63 -20.37
C ASN A 960 54.70 -17.48 -21.38
N THR A 961 55.03 -17.79 -22.63
CA THR A 961 55.18 -16.81 -23.71
C THR A 961 53.88 -16.15 -24.16
N LYS A 962 52.73 -16.73 -23.81
CA LYS A 962 51.39 -16.26 -24.17
C LYS A 962 50.74 -15.37 -23.12
N THR A 963 51.30 -15.25 -21.92
CA THR A 963 50.74 -14.42 -20.86
C THR A 963 50.79 -12.96 -21.28
N LYS A 964 49.67 -12.25 -21.16
CA LYS A 964 49.53 -10.83 -21.52
C LYS A 964 49.18 -9.97 -20.31
N THR A 965 48.38 -10.48 -19.38
CA THR A 965 47.84 -9.67 -18.28
C THR A 965 48.29 -10.19 -16.93
N LEU A 966 49.02 -9.34 -16.19
CA LEU A 966 49.49 -9.57 -14.81
C LEU A 966 49.12 -8.38 -13.90
N THR A 967 48.11 -7.60 -14.30
CA THR A 967 47.64 -6.43 -13.56
C THR A 967 47.32 -6.80 -12.12
N GLU A 968 47.85 -6.01 -11.17
CA GLU A 968 47.60 -6.16 -9.73
C GLU A 968 47.94 -7.55 -9.15
N MET A 969 48.81 -8.33 -9.82
CA MET A 969 49.07 -9.73 -9.46
C MET A 969 49.43 -9.95 -7.98
N PHE A 970 50.25 -9.08 -7.39
CA PHE A 970 50.65 -9.07 -5.98
C PHE A 970 50.26 -7.77 -5.28
N SER A 971 49.27 -7.03 -5.80
CA SER A 971 48.84 -5.79 -5.17
C SER A 971 48.34 -6.05 -3.74
N GLY A 972 48.75 -5.23 -2.78
CA GLY A 972 48.40 -5.38 -1.36
C GLY A 972 49.05 -6.57 -0.66
N CYS A 973 50.02 -7.27 -1.27
CA CYS A 973 50.83 -8.29 -0.60
C CYS A 973 51.86 -7.63 0.32
N SER A 974 51.37 -7.04 1.42
CA SER A 974 52.17 -6.26 2.35
C SER A 974 53.30 -7.02 3.03
N GLY A 975 53.29 -8.36 3.01
CA GLY A 975 54.30 -9.22 3.60
C GLY A 975 55.51 -9.54 2.71
N ILE A 976 55.47 -9.21 1.41
CA ILE A 976 56.57 -9.59 0.49
C ILE A 976 57.83 -8.82 0.86
N GLU A 977 58.89 -9.52 1.26
CA GLU A 977 60.18 -8.95 1.62
C GLU A 977 61.17 -8.94 0.44
N SER A 978 61.09 -9.96 -0.43
CA SER A 978 62.03 -10.15 -1.54
C SER A 978 61.38 -10.73 -2.80
N ILE A 979 62.03 -10.47 -3.94
CA ILE A 979 61.66 -10.99 -5.27
C ILE A 979 62.87 -11.71 -5.85
N ALA A 980 62.71 -12.95 -6.31
CA ALA A 980 63.79 -13.65 -7.01
C ALA A 980 64.12 -12.96 -8.36
N PRO A 981 65.41 -12.74 -8.69
CA PRO A 981 65.80 -12.04 -9.91
C PRO A 981 65.27 -12.67 -11.21
N ASP A 982 65.07 -13.98 -11.22
CA ASP A 982 64.61 -14.76 -12.37
C ASP A 982 63.11 -15.08 -12.33
N ALA A 983 62.33 -14.52 -11.38
CA ALA A 983 60.91 -14.85 -11.17
C ALA A 983 60.03 -14.71 -12.42
N PHE A 984 60.30 -13.68 -13.23
CA PHE A 984 59.52 -13.34 -14.43
C PHE A 984 60.20 -13.77 -15.75
N THR A 985 61.25 -14.58 -15.67
CA THR A 985 61.94 -15.10 -16.86
C THR A 985 60.97 -15.93 -17.71
N GLY A 986 60.95 -15.71 -19.03
CA GLY A 986 60.04 -16.43 -19.93
C GLY A 986 58.73 -15.71 -20.26
N LEU A 987 58.44 -14.57 -19.63
CA LEU A 987 57.40 -13.65 -20.08
C LEU A 987 57.88 -12.83 -21.29
N ASN A 988 57.37 -13.14 -22.48
CA ASN A 988 57.72 -12.44 -23.73
C ASN A 988 56.50 -12.20 -24.65
N GLY A 989 55.30 -12.15 -24.09
CA GLY A 989 54.07 -11.87 -24.82
C GLY A 989 54.07 -10.47 -25.45
N THR A 990 53.38 -10.33 -26.59
CA THR A 990 53.11 -9.00 -27.16
C THR A 990 52.11 -8.24 -26.29
N SER A 991 52.43 -7.00 -25.94
CA SER A 991 51.58 -6.11 -25.12
C SER A 991 51.34 -6.58 -23.68
N LEU A 992 52.40 -6.98 -22.98
CA LEU A 992 52.35 -7.29 -21.55
C LEU A 992 51.84 -6.10 -20.73
N ASN A 993 50.76 -6.32 -19.97
CA ASN A 993 50.20 -5.40 -19.00
C ASN A 993 50.61 -5.84 -17.58
N PHE A 994 51.47 -5.04 -16.97
CA PHE A 994 52.08 -5.27 -15.66
C PHE A 994 51.69 -4.19 -14.64
N GLN A 995 50.59 -3.48 -14.88
CA GLN A 995 50.19 -2.32 -14.06
C GLN A 995 49.92 -2.74 -12.61
N LYS A 996 50.40 -1.94 -11.66
CA LYS A 996 50.17 -2.14 -10.22
C LYS A 996 50.56 -3.52 -9.67
N ALA A 997 51.43 -4.27 -10.34
CA ALA A 997 51.67 -5.67 -9.98
C ALA A 997 52.19 -5.83 -8.54
N PHE A 998 52.88 -4.83 -7.98
CA PHE A 998 53.38 -4.79 -6.61
C PHE A 998 52.91 -3.55 -5.84
N LEU A 999 51.78 -2.95 -6.22
CA LEU A 999 51.22 -1.80 -5.50
C LEU A 999 51.01 -2.16 -4.03
N ASN A 1000 51.46 -1.29 -3.11
CA ASN A 1000 51.28 -1.45 -1.66
C ASN A 1000 51.97 -2.71 -1.06
N CYS A 1001 53.07 -3.18 -1.66
CA CYS A 1001 53.94 -4.21 -1.07
C CYS A 1001 54.89 -3.59 -0.04
N THR A 1002 54.34 -3.19 1.11
CA THR A 1002 55.03 -2.33 2.10
C THR A 1002 56.25 -2.96 2.79
N SER A 1003 56.40 -4.29 2.78
CA SER A 1003 57.59 -4.96 3.35
C SER A 1003 58.74 -5.14 2.35
N LEU A 1004 58.55 -4.87 1.06
CA LEU A 1004 59.54 -5.14 0.02
C LEU A 1004 60.76 -4.25 0.26
N ARG A 1005 61.95 -4.84 0.47
CA ARG A 1005 63.17 -4.07 0.79
C ARG A 1005 63.99 -3.69 -0.43
N GLU A 1006 64.02 -4.55 -1.43
CA GLU A 1006 64.88 -4.39 -2.61
C GLU A 1006 64.21 -4.92 -3.88
N ILE A 1007 64.44 -4.22 -4.99
CA ILE A 1007 64.19 -4.75 -6.34
C ILE A 1007 65.51 -5.28 -6.92
N PRO A 1008 65.62 -6.56 -7.27
CA PRO A 1008 66.88 -7.16 -7.72
C PRO A 1008 67.33 -6.67 -9.09
N ASP A 1009 68.64 -6.79 -9.34
CA ASP A 1009 69.24 -6.49 -10.64
C ASP A 1009 68.57 -7.31 -11.76
N GLY A 1010 68.26 -6.66 -12.88
CA GLY A 1010 67.78 -7.33 -14.09
C GLY A 1010 66.34 -7.88 -14.06
N LEU A 1011 65.54 -7.61 -13.02
CA LEU A 1011 64.23 -8.25 -12.78
C LEU A 1011 63.30 -8.33 -14.00
N LEU A 1012 63.19 -7.25 -14.78
CA LEU A 1012 62.34 -7.15 -15.97
C LEU A 1012 63.15 -6.83 -17.24
N LYS A 1013 64.47 -7.06 -17.22
CA LYS A 1013 65.39 -6.70 -18.32
C LYS A 1013 65.04 -7.37 -19.64
N THR A 1014 64.51 -8.59 -19.59
CA THR A 1014 64.17 -9.38 -20.78
C THR A 1014 62.69 -9.27 -21.18
N THR A 1015 61.87 -8.58 -20.39
CA THR A 1015 60.41 -8.55 -20.51
C THR A 1015 59.94 -7.34 -21.32
N GLN A 1016 59.21 -7.54 -22.42
CA GLN A 1016 58.75 -6.43 -23.27
C GLN A 1016 57.46 -5.77 -22.75
N ILE A 1017 57.58 -4.66 -22.03
CA ILE A 1017 56.45 -3.89 -21.49
C ILE A 1017 56.35 -2.53 -22.20
N SER A 1018 55.17 -2.19 -22.72
CA SER A 1018 54.94 -0.92 -23.44
C SER A 1018 54.63 0.26 -22.53
N THR A 1019 54.14 -0.01 -21.32
CA THR A 1019 53.72 1.02 -20.36
C THR A 1019 53.93 0.52 -18.93
N TYR A 1020 54.70 1.27 -18.15
CA TYR A 1020 54.86 1.04 -16.73
C TYR A 1020 53.98 2.03 -15.96
N THR A 1021 53.09 1.53 -15.11
CA THR A 1021 52.20 2.37 -14.30
C THR A 1021 52.04 1.79 -12.91
N SER A 1022 52.38 2.58 -11.89
CA SER A 1022 52.17 2.28 -10.47
C SER A 1022 52.72 0.93 -10.02
N LEU A 1023 53.75 0.41 -10.69
CA LEU A 1023 54.20 -0.97 -10.54
C LEU A 1023 54.64 -1.28 -9.11
N PHE A 1024 55.43 -0.41 -8.50
CA PHE A 1024 55.89 -0.50 -7.11
C PHE A 1024 55.40 0.71 -6.28
N ALA A 1025 54.29 1.34 -6.68
CA ALA A 1025 53.74 2.45 -5.91
C ALA A 1025 53.39 2.00 -4.48
N ASP A 1026 53.55 2.91 -3.53
CA ASP A 1026 53.31 2.70 -2.10
C ASP A 1026 54.08 1.51 -1.48
N CYS A 1027 55.19 1.09 -2.08
CA CYS A 1027 56.15 0.16 -1.47
C CYS A 1027 56.98 0.89 -0.40
N THR A 1028 56.34 1.26 0.70
CA THR A 1028 56.91 2.16 1.71
C THR A 1028 58.16 1.63 2.41
N GLY A 1029 58.40 0.32 2.40
CA GLY A 1029 59.62 -0.32 2.92
C GLY A 1029 60.75 -0.50 1.90
N LEU A 1030 60.59 -0.08 0.64
CA LEU A 1030 61.58 -0.24 -0.41
C LEU A 1030 62.76 0.68 -0.16
N VAL A 1031 63.97 0.12 0.00
CA VAL A 1031 65.21 0.86 0.30
C VAL A 1031 66.07 1.03 -0.95
N ARG A 1032 66.14 0.02 -1.82
CA ARG A 1032 67.05 -0.02 -2.97
C ARG A 1032 66.38 -0.55 -4.24
N VAL A 1033 66.65 0.11 -5.37
CA VAL A 1033 66.38 -0.42 -6.71
C VAL A 1033 67.70 -0.90 -7.35
N GLY A 1034 67.71 -2.12 -7.88
CA GLY A 1034 68.86 -2.71 -8.57
C GLY A 1034 69.25 -2.00 -9.88
N SER A 1035 70.27 -2.54 -10.54
CA SER A 1035 70.74 -2.09 -11.85
C SER A 1035 70.04 -2.83 -12.99
N GLU A 1036 69.91 -2.17 -14.16
CA GLU A 1036 69.35 -2.77 -15.38
C GLU A 1036 67.96 -3.43 -15.23
N VAL A 1037 67.10 -2.86 -14.38
CA VAL A 1037 65.84 -3.48 -13.93
C VAL A 1037 64.77 -3.51 -15.03
N PHE A 1038 64.48 -2.38 -15.67
CA PHE A 1038 63.33 -2.24 -16.57
C PHE A 1038 63.76 -2.24 -18.03
N ASN A 1039 63.18 -3.11 -18.84
CA ASN A 1039 63.29 -3.00 -20.29
C ASN A 1039 62.38 -1.88 -20.81
N CYS A 1040 62.98 -0.84 -21.39
CA CYS A 1040 62.30 0.32 -21.93
C CYS A 1040 62.39 0.45 -23.47
N ALA A 1041 62.92 -0.56 -24.17
CA ALA A 1041 63.10 -0.53 -25.64
C ALA A 1041 61.79 -0.28 -26.43
N SER A 1042 60.66 -0.68 -25.85
CA SER A 1042 59.32 -0.48 -26.39
C SER A 1042 58.43 0.42 -25.53
N ALA A 1043 58.93 0.91 -24.38
CA ALA A 1043 58.13 1.68 -23.44
C ALA A 1043 57.93 3.12 -23.93
N THR A 1044 56.68 3.60 -23.92
CA THR A 1044 56.35 5.00 -24.25
C THR A 1044 56.03 5.84 -23.03
N MET A 1045 55.64 5.19 -21.93
CA MET A 1045 55.23 5.82 -20.66
C MET A 1045 55.80 5.07 -19.45
N PHE A 1046 56.24 5.81 -18.44
CA PHE A 1046 56.81 5.29 -17.19
C PHE A 1046 56.34 6.13 -16.00
N ASN A 1047 55.15 5.82 -15.49
CA ASN A 1047 54.40 6.70 -14.58
C ASN A 1047 54.17 6.08 -13.21
N SER A 1048 54.30 6.89 -12.15
CA SER A 1048 54.05 6.53 -10.75
C SER A 1048 54.75 5.25 -10.29
N VAL A 1049 55.85 4.83 -10.92
CA VAL A 1049 56.42 3.49 -10.68
C VAL A 1049 56.89 3.30 -9.24
N PHE A 1050 57.45 4.33 -8.61
CA PHE A 1050 57.88 4.36 -7.21
C PHE A 1050 57.16 5.45 -6.39
N ASP A 1051 56.01 5.89 -6.87
CA ASP A 1051 55.19 6.90 -6.18
C ASP A 1051 54.90 6.45 -4.74
N GLY A 1052 55.16 7.29 -3.74
CA GLY A 1052 54.95 6.95 -2.33
C GLY A 1052 55.96 5.98 -1.70
N CYS A 1053 57.09 5.65 -2.37
CA CYS A 1053 58.15 4.81 -1.79
C CYS A 1053 59.01 5.60 -0.78
N THR A 1054 58.45 5.84 0.41
CA THR A 1054 59.03 6.78 1.39
C THR A 1054 60.39 6.38 1.95
N SER A 1055 60.74 5.08 1.98
CA SER A 1055 62.04 4.58 2.46
C SER A 1055 63.12 4.45 1.39
N LEU A 1056 62.83 4.79 0.13
CA LEU A 1056 63.75 4.56 -0.98
C LEU A 1056 64.98 5.45 -0.85
N GLU A 1057 66.18 4.88 -0.74
CA GLU A 1057 67.44 5.62 -0.55
C GLU A 1057 68.29 5.68 -1.83
N GLU A 1058 68.37 4.58 -2.59
CA GLU A 1058 69.30 4.42 -3.71
C GLU A 1058 68.69 3.76 -4.95
N VAL A 1059 69.11 4.23 -6.13
CA VAL A 1059 68.74 3.67 -7.44
C VAL A 1059 69.98 3.21 -8.20
N GLY A 1060 69.98 1.96 -8.65
CA GLY A 1060 71.08 1.34 -9.38
C GLY A 1060 71.35 1.96 -10.76
N LYS A 1061 72.55 1.72 -11.29
CA LYS A 1061 72.98 2.25 -12.60
C LYS A 1061 72.13 1.65 -13.72
N ASN A 1062 71.85 2.45 -14.75
CA ASN A 1062 71.13 2.01 -15.93
C ASN A 1062 69.77 1.34 -15.61
N MET A 1063 69.03 1.85 -14.60
CA MET A 1063 67.74 1.30 -14.17
C MET A 1063 66.75 1.16 -15.34
N LEU A 1064 66.77 2.11 -16.27
CA LEU A 1064 65.98 2.13 -17.51
C LEU A 1064 66.84 1.63 -18.68
N VAL A 1065 66.63 0.40 -19.13
CA VAL A 1065 67.40 -0.19 -20.25
C VAL A 1065 66.78 0.23 -21.58
N SER A 1066 67.54 0.90 -22.44
CA SER A 1066 67.10 1.34 -23.79
C SER A 1066 65.82 2.19 -23.85
N PRO A 1067 65.67 3.28 -23.05
CA PRO A 1067 64.48 4.15 -23.03
C PRO A 1067 64.29 5.05 -24.27
N VAL A 1068 64.77 4.62 -25.45
CA VAL A 1068 64.80 5.41 -26.70
C VAL A 1068 63.43 5.79 -27.25
N LYS A 1069 62.35 5.13 -26.79
CA LYS A 1069 60.96 5.44 -27.17
C LYS A 1069 60.16 6.15 -26.08
N LEU A 1070 60.75 6.38 -24.91
CA LEU A 1070 60.05 6.95 -23.78
C LEU A 1070 59.67 8.41 -24.09
N THR A 1071 58.37 8.72 -24.02
CA THR A 1071 57.85 10.07 -24.30
C THR A 1071 57.35 10.77 -23.04
N SER A 1072 56.95 10.00 -22.03
CA SER A 1072 56.37 10.52 -20.78
C SER A 1072 56.88 9.76 -19.57
N VAL A 1073 57.30 10.52 -18.56
CA VAL A 1073 57.60 10.07 -17.21
C VAL A 1073 56.84 11.01 -16.27
N ALA A 1074 56.06 10.46 -15.35
CA ALA A 1074 55.29 11.26 -14.40
C ALA A 1074 55.31 10.61 -13.03
N ASN A 1075 55.40 11.40 -11.95
CA ASN A 1075 55.32 10.93 -10.56
C ASN A 1075 56.31 9.79 -10.22
N LEU A 1076 57.41 9.64 -10.96
CA LEU A 1076 58.26 8.46 -10.89
C LEU A 1076 58.72 8.15 -9.46
N PHE A 1077 59.30 9.16 -8.80
CA PHE A 1077 59.78 9.13 -7.42
C PHE A 1077 59.00 10.11 -6.55
N ARG A 1078 57.74 10.38 -6.89
CA ARG A 1078 56.94 11.31 -6.09
C ARG A 1078 56.84 10.80 -4.65
N ASP A 1079 57.04 11.70 -3.70
CA ASP A 1079 57.04 11.44 -2.24
C ASP A 1079 58.08 10.40 -1.76
N CYS A 1080 59.15 10.17 -2.53
CA CYS A 1080 60.32 9.39 -2.10
C CYS A 1080 61.27 10.21 -1.20
N GLY A 1081 60.82 10.55 0.01
CA GLY A 1081 61.50 11.52 0.89
C GLY A 1081 62.94 11.15 1.31
N MET A 1082 63.30 9.87 1.30
CA MET A 1082 64.64 9.38 1.69
C MET A 1082 65.63 9.23 0.51
N LEU A 1083 65.20 9.49 -0.72
CA LEU A 1083 66.03 9.26 -1.91
C LEU A 1083 67.21 10.24 -1.91
N ARG A 1084 68.43 9.72 -1.76
CA ARG A 1084 69.64 10.55 -1.60
C ARG A 1084 70.26 10.96 -2.93
N SER A 1085 70.32 10.03 -3.88
CA SER A 1085 70.89 10.29 -5.20
C SER A 1085 70.22 9.43 -6.26
N VAL A 1086 70.27 9.91 -7.50
CA VAL A 1086 69.97 9.14 -8.69
C VAL A 1086 71.16 9.19 -9.65
N PRO A 1087 71.43 8.12 -10.44
CA PRO A 1087 72.47 8.17 -11.46
C PRO A 1087 72.22 9.34 -12.41
N VAL A 1088 73.23 10.20 -12.60
CA VAL A 1088 73.11 11.37 -13.51
C VAL A 1088 72.70 10.95 -14.93
N SER A 1089 73.14 9.76 -15.36
CA SER A 1089 72.88 9.17 -16.68
C SER A 1089 71.52 8.49 -16.81
N LEU A 1090 70.62 8.57 -15.82
CA LEU A 1090 69.34 7.85 -15.80
C LEU A 1090 68.49 8.08 -17.06
N PHE A 1091 68.60 9.24 -17.69
CA PHE A 1091 67.81 9.65 -18.86
C PHE A 1091 68.65 9.88 -20.13
N ASP A 1092 69.89 9.38 -20.19
CA ASP A 1092 70.80 9.61 -21.33
C ASP A 1092 70.26 9.07 -22.66
N GLU A 1093 69.72 7.86 -22.62
CA GLU A 1093 69.14 7.22 -23.81
C GLU A 1093 67.68 7.63 -24.07
N ALA A 1094 67.07 8.44 -23.19
CA ALA A 1094 65.67 8.88 -23.30
C ALA A 1094 65.51 10.08 -24.24
N VAL A 1095 65.97 9.93 -25.49
CA VAL A 1095 66.11 11.01 -26.49
C VAL A 1095 64.76 11.57 -26.99
N LYS A 1096 63.64 10.85 -26.77
CA LYS A 1096 62.28 11.23 -27.19
C LYS A 1096 61.38 11.78 -26.07
N LEU A 1097 61.94 11.99 -24.88
CA LEU A 1097 61.20 12.40 -23.70
C LEU A 1097 60.64 13.83 -23.86
N LYS A 1098 59.32 13.99 -23.69
CA LYS A 1098 58.60 15.28 -23.82
C LYS A 1098 57.96 15.74 -22.51
N THR A 1099 57.56 14.78 -21.67
CA THR A 1099 56.84 15.02 -20.43
C THR A 1099 57.59 14.42 -19.26
N LEU A 1100 57.76 15.22 -18.21
CA LEU A 1100 58.47 14.88 -16.98
C LEU A 1100 57.75 15.48 -15.75
N THR A 1101 56.44 15.29 -15.55
CA THR A 1101 55.72 16.01 -14.48
C THR A 1101 55.91 15.37 -13.11
N SER A 1102 56.11 16.17 -12.05
CA SER A 1102 56.19 15.70 -10.65
C SER A 1102 57.16 14.52 -10.40
N THR A 1103 58.19 14.38 -11.23
CA THR A 1103 59.03 13.18 -11.29
C THR A 1103 59.82 12.93 -10.00
N PHE A 1104 60.33 13.99 -9.36
CA PHE A 1104 61.04 13.97 -8.08
C PHE A 1104 60.30 14.77 -7.01
N GLN A 1105 59.03 15.10 -7.22
CA GLN A 1105 58.25 15.89 -6.26
C GLN A 1105 58.32 15.25 -4.87
N GLY A 1106 58.67 16.00 -3.82
CA GLY A 1106 58.75 15.48 -2.45
C GLY A 1106 60.04 14.71 -2.11
N CYS A 1107 61.02 14.61 -3.02
CA CYS A 1107 62.33 13.99 -2.76
C CYS A 1107 63.23 14.92 -1.90
N ALA A 1108 62.87 15.14 -0.63
CA ALA A 1108 63.51 16.10 0.26
C ALA A 1108 64.99 15.80 0.61
N SER A 1109 65.44 14.55 0.41
CA SER A 1109 66.82 14.14 0.67
C SER A 1109 67.72 14.15 -0.56
N LEU A 1110 67.20 14.47 -1.75
CA LEU A 1110 67.92 14.36 -3.01
C LEU A 1110 69.03 15.42 -3.12
N GLU A 1111 70.28 14.97 -3.10
CA GLU A 1111 71.49 15.80 -3.18
C GLU A 1111 72.30 15.52 -4.45
N GLY A 1112 73.35 16.32 -4.69
CA GLY A 1112 74.18 16.23 -5.89
C GLY A 1112 73.68 17.11 -7.04
N GLU A 1113 74.13 16.81 -8.26
CA GLU A 1113 73.76 17.55 -9.48
C GLU A 1113 72.52 16.88 -10.10
N SER A 1114 71.52 17.67 -10.54
CA SER A 1114 70.33 17.12 -11.20
C SER A 1114 70.68 16.30 -12.46
N PRO A 1115 69.87 15.30 -12.87
CA PRO A 1115 70.21 14.45 -14.02
C PRO A 1115 70.48 15.24 -15.31
N TYR A 1116 71.54 14.85 -16.03
CA TYR A 1116 71.99 15.50 -17.26
C TYR A 1116 72.55 14.48 -18.26
N THR A 1117 72.56 14.87 -19.52
CA THR A 1117 73.15 14.09 -20.62
C THR A 1117 74.30 14.86 -21.25
N VAL A 1118 75.44 14.19 -21.45
CA VAL A 1118 76.61 14.78 -22.09
C VAL A 1118 76.57 14.52 -23.58
N VAL A 1119 76.51 15.59 -24.38
CA VAL A 1119 76.55 15.54 -25.85
C VAL A 1119 77.71 16.41 -26.32
N ASP A 1120 78.65 15.83 -27.05
CA ASP A 1120 79.86 16.51 -27.55
C ASP A 1120 80.65 17.29 -26.46
N GLY A 1121 80.67 16.78 -25.24
CA GLY A 1121 81.35 17.39 -24.09
C GLY A 1121 80.55 18.47 -23.35
N VAL A 1122 79.33 18.80 -23.80
CA VAL A 1122 78.42 19.75 -23.16
C VAL A 1122 77.40 19.00 -22.30
N LYS A 1123 77.19 19.45 -21.05
CA LYS A 1123 76.13 18.93 -20.18
C LYS A 1123 74.80 19.61 -20.52
N TYR A 1124 73.77 18.81 -20.81
CA TYR A 1124 72.39 19.25 -20.92
C TYR A 1124 71.57 18.64 -19.78
N HIS A 1125 71.25 19.43 -18.75
CA HIS A 1125 70.35 19.00 -17.68
C HIS A 1125 68.94 18.78 -18.23
N LEU A 1126 68.08 18.07 -17.47
CA LEU A 1126 66.69 17.88 -17.87
C LEU A 1126 65.97 19.20 -18.18
N TYR A 1127 66.20 20.25 -17.38
CA TYR A 1127 65.62 21.58 -17.61
C TYR A 1127 66.27 22.37 -18.75
N ASP A 1128 67.44 21.95 -19.27
CA ASP A 1128 68.11 22.56 -20.43
C ASP A 1128 67.61 22.00 -21.77
N ARG A 1129 66.78 20.95 -21.75
CA ARG A 1129 66.16 20.36 -22.94
C ARG A 1129 65.01 21.25 -23.46
N THR A 1130 65.34 22.47 -23.88
CA THR A 1130 64.40 23.44 -24.47
C THR A 1130 64.33 23.32 -25.99
N ALA A 1131 63.39 24.04 -26.62
CA ALA A 1131 63.34 24.13 -28.08
C ALA A 1131 64.61 24.75 -28.69
N GLU A 1132 65.28 25.67 -27.98
CA GLU A 1132 66.51 26.30 -28.46
C GLU A 1132 67.69 25.30 -28.49
N ASN A 1133 67.79 24.44 -27.48
CA ASN A 1133 68.91 23.49 -27.34
C ASN A 1133 68.68 22.16 -28.07
N ALA A 1134 67.48 21.89 -28.58
CA ALA A 1134 67.12 20.60 -29.19
C ALA A 1134 67.97 20.23 -30.42
N ALA A 1135 68.27 21.21 -31.29
CA ALA A 1135 69.06 20.97 -32.50
C ALA A 1135 70.54 20.67 -32.19
N ALA A 1136 71.11 21.33 -31.18
CA ALA A 1136 72.52 21.16 -30.79
C ALA A 1136 72.74 19.89 -29.94
N SER A 1137 71.79 19.54 -29.08
CA SER A 1137 71.88 18.36 -28.20
C SER A 1137 71.40 17.06 -28.86
N GLY A 1138 70.58 17.12 -29.91
CA GLY A 1138 69.89 15.95 -30.46
C GLY A 1138 68.82 15.36 -29.52
N LEU A 1139 68.52 16.03 -28.40
CA LEU A 1139 67.53 15.62 -27.41
C LEU A 1139 66.20 16.34 -27.69
N THR A 1140 65.07 15.63 -27.55
CA THR A 1140 63.74 16.24 -27.70
C THR A 1140 63.47 17.26 -26.59
N ALA A 1141 62.86 18.39 -26.95
CA ALA A 1141 62.47 19.42 -26.00
C ALA A 1141 61.39 18.90 -25.01
N ILE A 1142 61.59 19.16 -23.72
CA ILE A 1142 60.61 18.87 -22.67
C ILE A 1142 59.59 20.00 -22.62
N THR A 1143 58.33 19.69 -22.92
CA THR A 1143 57.23 20.66 -23.04
C THR A 1143 56.28 20.65 -21.83
N ALA A 1144 56.40 19.67 -20.93
CA ALA A 1144 55.60 19.57 -19.71
C ALA A 1144 56.44 19.01 -18.55
N ALA A 1145 56.72 19.85 -17.55
CA ALA A 1145 57.62 19.51 -16.44
C ALA A 1145 57.18 20.11 -15.10
N LYS A 1146 55.88 20.39 -14.96
CA LYS A 1146 55.32 21.01 -13.76
C LYS A 1146 55.71 20.23 -12.50
N SER A 1147 56.16 20.95 -11.46
CA SER A 1147 56.52 20.41 -10.14
C SER A 1147 57.56 19.27 -10.14
N SER A 1148 58.32 19.08 -11.23
CA SER A 1148 59.30 17.98 -11.37
C SER A 1148 60.27 17.83 -10.22
N PHE A 1149 60.72 18.95 -9.65
CA PHE A 1149 61.69 19.06 -8.57
C PHE A 1149 61.10 19.77 -7.34
N ALA A 1150 59.78 19.84 -7.24
CA ALA A 1150 59.12 20.47 -6.09
C ALA A 1150 59.56 19.80 -4.78
N GLY A 1151 60.16 20.57 -3.86
CA GLY A 1151 60.69 20.06 -2.60
C GLY A 1151 62.11 19.47 -2.64
N CYS A 1152 62.82 19.50 -3.77
CA CYS A 1152 64.19 18.98 -3.93
C CYS A 1152 65.30 19.99 -3.56
N THR A 1153 65.19 20.68 -2.41
CA THR A 1153 66.02 21.84 -2.08
C THR A 1153 67.51 21.56 -1.83
N LYS A 1154 67.93 20.29 -1.78
CA LYS A 1154 69.33 19.87 -1.55
C LYS A 1154 70.14 19.66 -2.83
N LEU A 1155 69.54 19.81 -4.01
CA LEU A 1155 70.27 19.75 -5.28
C LEU A 1155 71.28 20.92 -5.40
N SER A 1156 72.51 20.62 -5.79
CA SER A 1156 73.60 21.60 -5.93
C SER A 1156 73.35 22.66 -7.01
N ASP A 1157 72.45 22.37 -7.96
CA ASP A 1157 72.01 23.24 -9.04
C ASP A 1157 70.55 23.71 -8.87
N TYR A 1158 69.93 23.51 -7.69
CA TYR A 1158 68.52 23.85 -7.44
C TYR A 1158 68.15 25.31 -7.81
N ASP A 1159 69.05 26.25 -7.53
CA ASP A 1159 68.85 27.67 -7.85
C ASP A 1159 68.78 27.95 -9.36
N LYS A 1160 69.36 27.08 -10.19
CA LYS A 1160 69.35 27.17 -11.66
C LYS A 1160 68.10 26.54 -12.27
N ILE A 1161 67.35 25.74 -11.51
CA ILE A 1161 66.14 25.07 -11.99
C ILE A 1161 65.01 26.12 -12.17
N PRO A 1162 64.31 26.17 -13.32
CA PRO A 1162 63.22 27.12 -13.55
C PRO A 1162 62.06 26.98 -12.56
N THR A 1163 61.37 28.07 -12.24
CA THR A 1163 60.25 28.08 -11.26
C THR A 1163 59.14 27.08 -11.62
N THR A 1164 58.79 26.94 -12.90
CA THR A 1164 57.77 25.98 -13.37
C THR A 1164 58.12 24.52 -13.10
N TRP A 1165 59.39 24.19 -12.85
CA TRP A 1165 59.83 22.86 -12.45
C TRP A 1165 59.83 22.68 -10.93
N LYS A 1166 59.84 23.77 -10.15
CA LYS A 1166 59.88 23.81 -8.68
C LYS A 1166 58.49 23.94 -8.04
N GLU A 1167 57.52 24.48 -8.77
CA GLU A 1167 56.15 24.78 -8.31
C GLU A 1167 55.08 23.98 -9.09
#